data_AF-A0AAD7C3G7-F1
#
_entry.id   AF-A0AAD7C3G7-F1
#
_cell.length_a   1.000
_cell.length_b   1.000
_cell.length_c   1.000
_cell.angle_alpha   90.00
_cell.angle_beta   90.00
_cell.angle_gamma   90.00
#
_symmetry.space_group_name_H-M   'P 1'
#
loop_
_entity.id
_entity.type
_entity.pdbx_description
1 polymer ?
#
loop_
_entity_poly.entity_id
_entity_poly.type
_entity_poly.pdbx_seq_one_letter_code
_entity_poly.pdbx_strand_id
1 'polypeptide(L)'
;MVLHISRFLGVADVCTPRGLKQCHEAFNAVSSKLDALYAQTREFRSDCASADRLSSISADRLAAAIILTFSRIAVDAKLRKRIFAETEFLSKATALLSSPDLSVGATVMKALHNITTQHDILIVKEILPVLPMILDYSETNLAGLRDEWLDDGVYVLTRCAAGLFLDKYPDPELVAQVPLPRILRFSLSVIRLPKSTSFAVRHFAFFCYKMTEHLATLLLSNSDLIDFLVAAIRSRDLSTRFVAQYTLIQLYATSPRDETRTGRCEPDLAHPGYKWKSFLKQVADAFTELDGLIHTFDLVHALDEKIPHSHFDFGLAFSIWIQRNSTLVRGRLEKGPLGHIHLAETFETCEAALRRDGSARAELAADVIELLLAQDKDKGSSFAHSCVEKHPSVAYFYYASALGSPISPISAVLFAEKGLQCRPITEFLRLEFLCLAATCVYHIIKEMLKSSPLPNEEHLRKANVFVEKGLSYVNAFLDSTPIEHPRTAEMAAMSTLLTFLSTGHTLNEEELQTVRGELSTACEFRLPKEYTTLEEIFCRMPIAWPSWEAAMSRQPLKVSPQLSTGNQANVPDTAADVNEDEWLQRLNVSSPDVVSLELGGEKFGVKRNCGDVLLHACTRCGKRSAVLKRCAGCQRARFCNDTCQKSDWKNHREICKASRVASDN
;
A
#
# COMPACT_ATOMS: atom_id res chain seq x y z
N MET A 1 -16.78 -29.68 -25.44
CA MET A 1 -18.07 -30.23 -24.96
C MET A 1 -19.24 -29.24 -25.13
N VAL A 2 -19.18 -28.02 -24.57
CA VAL A 2 -20.23 -26.97 -24.75
C VAL A 2 -20.59 -26.73 -26.23
N LEU A 3 -19.59 -26.63 -27.11
CA LEU A 3 -19.79 -26.52 -28.57
C LEU A 3 -20.54 -27.72 -29.18
N HIS A 4 -20.28 -28.92 -28.69
CA HIS A 4 -20.95 -30.13 -29.18
C HIS A 4 -22.40 -30.17 -28.73
N ILE A 5 -22.70 -29.79 -27.48
CA ILE A 5 -24.09 -29.65 -27.00
C ILE A 5 -24.84 -28.61 -27.81
N SER A 6 -24.21 -27.48 -28.08
CA SER A 6 -24.82 -26.40 -28.87
C SER A 6 -25.18 -26.89 -30.28
N ARG A 7 -24.26 -27.61 -30.94
CA ARG A 7 -24.49 -28.23 -32.26
C ARG A 7 -25.56 -29.31 -32.21
N PHE A 8 -25.53 -30.19 -31.21
CA PHE A 8 -26.49 -31.29 -31.06
C PHE A 8 -27.93 -30.79 -30.90
N LEU A 9 -28.13 -29.74 -30.09
CA LEU A 9 -29.45 -29.16 -29.85
C LEU A 9 -29.90 -28.20 -30.97
N GLY A 10 -29.05 -27.94 -31.96
CA GLY A 10 -29.27 -26.94 -33.00
C GLY A 10 -29.47 -25.54 -32.43
N VAL A 11 -28.72 -25.19 -31.39
CA VAL A 11 -28.73 -23.86 -30.77
C VAL A 11 -27.47 -23.08 -31.14
N ALA A 12 -27.55 -21.76 -31.01
CA ALA A 12 -26.45 -20.86 -31.34
C ALA A 12 -25.19 -21.14 -30.50
N ASP A 13 -24.02 -20.82 -31.05
CA ASP A 13 -22.75 -21.01 -30.34
C ASP A 13 -22.57 -20.00 -29.20
N VAL A 14 -22.90 -20.44 -27.98
CA VAL A 14 -22.81 -19.67 -26.74
C VAL A 14 -21.39 -19.23 -26.37
N CYS A 15 -20.36 -19.75 -27.04
CA CYS A 15 -18.98 -19.31 -26.86
C CYS A 15 -18.66 -18.02 -27.65
N THR A 16 -19.58 -17.54 -28.49
CA THR A 16 -19.39 -16.35 -29.33
C THR A 16 -20.35 -15.21 -28.94
N PRO A 17 -19.94 -13.93 -29.08
CA PRO A 17 -20.85 -12.80 -28.83
C PRO A 17 -22.12 -12.85 -29.69
N ARG A 18 -21.99 -13.28 -30.95
CA ARG A 18 -23.11 -13.45 -31.87
C ARG A 18 -24.08 -14.52 -31.39
N GLY A 19 -23.57 -15.66 -30.92
CA GLY A 19 -24.43 -16.73 -30.43
C GLY A 19 -25.10 -16.39 -29.10
N LEU A 20 -24.44 -15.67 -28.21
CA LEU A 20 -25.08 -15.13 -26.99
C LEU A 20 -26.25 -14.19 -27.33
N LYS A 21 -26.10 -13.33 -28.34
CA LYS A 21 -27.20 -12.47 -28.82
C LYS A 21 -28.39 -13.30 -29.33
N GLN A 22 -28.12 -14.35 -30.10
CA GLN A 22 -29.17 -15.26 -30.58
C GLN A 22 -29.85 -16.03 -29.42
N CYS A 23 -29.08 -16.45 -28.42
CA CYS A 23 -29.64 -17.04 -27.20
C CYS A 23 -30.51 -16.05 -26.41
N HIS A 24 -30.18 -14.76 -26.43
CA HIS A 24 -31.01 -13.72 -25.82
C HIS A 24 -32.38 -13.59 -26.50
N GLU A 25 -32.42 -13.67 -27.83
CA GLU A 25 -33.66 -13.61 -28.61
C GLU A 25 -34.51 -14.88 -28.47
N ALA A 26 -33.88 -16.05 -28.31
CA ALA A 26 -34.52 -17.35 -28.28
C ALA A 26 -34.41 -18.09 -26.93
N PHE A 27 -34.23 -17.38 -25.81
CA PHE A 27 -33.86 -18.00 -24.53
C PHE A 27 -34.81 -19.12 -24.11
N ASN A 28 -36.13 -18.93 -24.18
CA ASN A 28 -37.12 -19.94 -23.75
C ASN A 28 -36.95 -21.26 -24.51
N ALA A 29 -36.68 -21.17 -25.82
CA ALA A 29 -36.47 -22.35 -26.65
C ALA A 29 -35.14 -23.03 -26.31
N VAL A 30 -34.09 -22.25 -26.03
CA VAL A 30 -32.77 -22.77 -25.66
C VAL A 30 -32.79 -23.41 -24.28
N SER A 31 -33.35 -22.74 -23.27
CA SER A 31 -33.43 -23.24 -21.89
C SER A 31 -34.31 -24.48 -21.82
N SER A 32 -35.47 -24.48 -22.47
CA SER A 32 -36.36 -25.66 -22.53
C SER A 32 -35.68 -26.88 -23.15
N LYS A 33 -34.90 -26.70 -24.24
CA LYS A 33 -34.11 -27.79 -24.84
C LYS A 33 -33.04 -28.34 -23.90
N LEU A 34 -32.32 -27.45 -23.19
CA LEU A 34 -31.30 -27.85 -22.23
C LEU A 34 -31.91 -28.56 -21.02
N ASP A 35 -33.06 -28.09 -20.54
CA ASP A 35 -33.79 -28.69 -19.42
C ASP A 35 -34.36 -30.07 -19.78
N ALA A 36 -34.94 -30.21 -20.97
CA ALA A 36 -35.40 -31.50 -21.48
C ALA A 36 -34.23 -32.49 -21.61
N LEU A 37 -33.09 -32.06 -22.16
CA LEU A 37 -31.91 -32.90 -22.28
C LEU A 37 -31.37 -33.30 -20.89
N TYR A 38 -31.37 -32.38 -19.93
CA TYR A 38 -30.97 -32.66 -18.56
C TYR A 38 -31.88 -33.72 -17.94
N ALA A 39 -33.20 -33.54 -18.02
CA ALA A 39 -34.19 -34.48 -17.49
C ALA A 39 -34.03 -35.89 -18.09
N GLN A 40 -33.92 -35.99 -19.43
CA GLN A 40 -33.68 -37.27 -20.13
C GLN A 40 -32.38 -37.94 -19.66
N THR A 41 -31.32 -37.15 -19.44
CA THR A 41 -30.05 -37.67 -18.94
C THR A 41 -30.18 -38.22 -17.51
N ARG A 42 -31.02 -37.60 -16.67
CA ARG A 42 -31.29 -38.08 -15.31
C ARG A 42 -32.12 -39.35 -15.28
N GLU A 43 -33.14 -39.43 -16.14
CA GLU A 43 -33.98 -40.63 -16.31
C GLU A 43 -33.15 -41.82 -16.80
N PHE A 44 -32.32 -41.61 -17.82
CA PHE A 44 -31.39 -42.63 -18.31
C PHE A 44 -30.42 -43.12 -17.22
N ARG A 45 -29.95 -42.22 -16.34
CA ARG A 45 -29.10 -42.59 -15.20
C ARG A 45 -29.84 -43.49 -14.20
N SER A 46 -31.10 -43.18 -13.87
CA SER A 46 -31.88 -44.03 -12.96
C SER A 46 -32.10 -45.43 -13.53
N ASP A 47 -32.32 -45.55 -14.84
CA ASP A 47 -32.52 -46.84 -15.50
C ASP A 47 -31.24 -47.67 -15.54
N CYS A 48 -30.09 -47.02 -15.73
CA CYS A 48 -28.79 -47.69 -15.79
C CYS A 48 -28.16 -47.97 -14.43
N ALA A 49 -28.66 -47.37 -13.34
CA ALA A 49 -28.07 -47.48 -12.00
C ALA A 49 -27.95 -48.92 -11.47
N SER A 50 -28.75 -49.85 -12.00
CA SER A 50 -28.75 -51.27 -11.62
C SER A 50 -27.94 -52.18 -12.57
N ALA A 51 -27.56 -51.71 -13.76
CA ALA A 51 -27.10 -52.59 -14.85
C ALA A 51 -25.66 -52.33 -15.33
N ASP A 52 -25.16 -51.08 -15.31
CA ASP A 52 -23.80 -50.76 -15.80
C ASP A 52 -23.25 -49.44 -15.20
N ARG A 53 -22.06 -49.50 -14.58
CA ARG A 53 -21.42 -48.32 -13.97
C ARG A 53 -20.92 -47.31 -15.00
N LEU A 54 -20.51 -47.77 -16.19
CA LEU A 54 -19.88 -46.90 -17.19
C LEU A 54 -20.90 -45.96 -17.85
N SER A 55 -22.09 -46.46 -18.14
CA SER A 55 -23.23 -45.67 -18.64
C SER A 55 -23.73 -44.64 -17.61
N SER A 56 -23.79 -45.01 -16.32
CA SER A 56 -24.16 -44.08 -15.24
C SER A 56 -23.19 -42.89 -15.11
N ILE A 57 -21.87 -43.16 -15.19
CA ILE A 57 -20.84 -42.10 -15.18
C ILE A 57 -20.97 -41.20 -16.41
N SER A 58 -21.24 -41.78 -17.58
CA SER A 58 -21.39 -41.02 -18.83
C SER A 58 -22.59 -40.08 -18.79
N ALA A 59 -23.69 -40.52 -18.16
CA ALA A 59 -24.87 -39.68 -17.92
C ALA A 59 -24.57 -38.50 -16.98
N ASP A 60 -23.88 -38.72 -15.87
CA ASP A 60 -23.50 -37.63 -14.96
C ASP A 60 -22.57 -36.61 -15.65
N ARG A 61 -21.62 -37.06 -16.49
CA ARG A 61 -20.75 -36.16 -17.28
C ARG A 61 -21.55 -35.32 -18.27
N LEU A 62 -22.53 -35.91 -18.96
CA LEU A 62 -23.40 -35.17 -19.88
C LEU A 62 -24.25 -34.15 -19.13
N ALA A 63 -24.82 -34.52 -17.98
CA ALA A 63 -25.56 -33.59 -17.13
C ALA A 63 -24.68 -32.42 -16.66
N ALA A 64 -23.45 -32.68 -16.24
CA ALA A 64 -22.50 -31.64 -15.86
C ALA A 64 -22.14 -30.70 -17.02
N ALA A 65 -22.02 -31.25 -18.22
CA ALA A 65 -21.76 -30.49 -19.44
C ALA A 65 -22.91 -29.52 -19.79
N ILE A 66 -24.16 -29.91 -19.51
CA ILE A 66 -25.34 -29.06 -19.67
C ILE A 66 -25.29 -27.92 -18.66
N ILE A 67 -24.97 -28.19 -17.39
CA ILE A 67 -24.77 -27.17 -16.35
C ILE A 67 -23.66 -26.18 -16.73
N LEU A 68 -22.54 -26.68 -17.25
CA LEU A 68 -21.47 -25.82 -17.76
C LEU A 68 -21.95 -24.95 -18.94
N THR A 69 -22.82 -25.48 -19.80
CA THR A 69 -23.42 -24.73 -20.92
C THR A 69 -24.30 -23.59 -20.41
N PHE A 70 -25.17 -23.85 -19.42
CA PHE A 70 -25.93 -22.79 -18.74
C PHE A 70 -25.02 -21.71 -18.17
N SER A 71 -23.91 -22.09 -17.51
CA SER A 71 -22.96 -21.11 -16.95
C SER A 71 -22.30 -20.22 -18.00
N ARG A 72 -22.14 -20.69 -19.25
CA ARG A 72 -21.61 -19.89 -20.35
C ARG A 72 -22.63 -18.90 -20.88
N ILE A 73 -23.91 -19.28 -20.91
CA ILE A 73 -25.01 -18.37 -21.22
C ILE A 73 -25.12 -17.29 -20.12
N ALA A 74 -24.89 -17.67 -18.87
CA ALA A 74 -24.90 -16.79 -17.71
C ALA A 74 -23.76 -15.75 -17.66
N VAL A 75 -22.85 -15.72 -18.63
CA VAL A 75 -21.88 -14.61 -18.76
C VAL A 75 -22.62 -13.29 -19.00
N ASP A 76 -23.76 -13.32 -19.71
CA ASP A 76 -24.64 -12.17 -19.85
C ASP A 76 -25.49 -11.96 -18.58
N ALA A 77 -25.54 -10.73 -18.08
CA ALA A 77 -26.21 -10.41 -16.82
C ALA A 77 -27.73 -10.60 -16.84
N LYS A 78 -28.39 -10.33 -17.99
CA LYS A 78 -29.84 -10.51 -18.11
C LYS A 78 -30.16 -11.99 -18.17
N LEU A 79 -29.44 -12.74 -19.00
CA LEU A 79 -29.64 -14.19 -19.12
C LEU A 79 -29.35 -14.93 -17.82
N ARG A 80 -28.32 -14.52 -17.07
CA ARG A 80 -28.00 -15.09 -15.77
C ARG A 80 -29.16 -15.01 -14.78
N LYS A 81 -29.81 -13.84 -14.67
CA LYS A 81 -30.99 -13.67 -13.81
C LYS A 81 -32.13 -14.61 -14.22
N ARG A 82 -32.36 -14.75 -15.53
CA ARG A 82 -33.37 -15.66 -16.07
C ARG A 82 -33.06 -17.13 -15.80
N ILE A 83 -31.80 -17.54 -15.91
CA ILE A 83 -31.37 -18.92 -15.59
C ILE A 83 -31.69 -19.27 -14.13
N PHE A 84 -31.40 -18.37 -13.19
CA PHE A 84 -31.73 -18.60 -11.79
C PHE A 84 -33.24 -18.63 -11.53
N ALA A 85 -34.00 -17.76 -12.18
CA ALA A 85 -35.45 -17.67 -12.00
C ALA A 85 -36.24 -18.79 -12.68
N GLU A 86 -35.79 -19.28 -13.84
CA GLU A 86 -36.61 -20.10 -14.74
C GLU A 86 -36.13 -21.55 -14.89
N THR A 87 -34.88 -21.90 -14.52
CA THR A 87 -34.29 -23.21 -14.90
C THR A 87 -33.84 -24.07 -13.72
N GLU A 88 -34.19 -23.74 -12.47
CA GLU A 88 -33.77 -24.49 -11.26
C GLU A 88 -32.27 -24.81 -11.23
N PHE A 89 -31.45 -23.89 -11.75
CA PHE A 89 -30.06 -24.15 -12.10
C PHE A 89 -29.25 -24.72 -10.92
N LEU A 90 -29.39 -24.11 -9.73
CA LEU A 90 -28.63 -24.51 -8.55
C LEU A 90 -29.00 -25.92 -8.08
N SER A 91 -30.29 -26.24 -8.01
CA SER A 91 -30.76 -27.57 -7.61
C SER A 91 -30.18 -28.66 -8.53
N LYS A 92 -30.20 -28.41 -9.85
CA LYS A 92 -29.60 -29.31 -10.85
C LYS A 92 -28.09 -29.44 -10.66
N ALA A 93 -27.39 -28.33 -10.45
CA ALA A 93 -25.95 -28.33 -10.25
C ALA A 93 -25.53 -29.08 -8.96
N THR A 94 -26.21 -28.85 -7.84
CA THR A 94 -25.89 -29.47 -6.55
C THR A 94 -26.21 -30.95 -6.53
N ALA A 95 -27.26 -31.40 -7.24
CA ALA A 95 -27.59 -32.82 -7.37
C ALA A 95 -26.47 -33.65 -8.02
N LEU A 96 -25.58 -33.01 -8.78
CA LEU A 96 -24.42 -33.68 -9.41
C LEU A 96 -23.21 -33.80 -8.49
N LEU A 97 -23.16 -33.07 -7.37
CA LEU A 97 -22.07 -33.18 -6.39
C LEU A 97 -22.05 -34.55 -5.69
N SER A 98 -23.15 -35.30 -5.70
CA SER A 98 -23.18 -36.67 -5.18
C SER A 98 -22.61 -37.71 -6.15
N SER A 99 -22.12 -37.31 -7.34
CA SER A 99 -21.53 -38.24 -8.31
C SER A 99 -20.19 -38.81 -7.80
N PRO A 100 -19.91 -40.11 -7.98
CA PRO A 100 -18.62 -40.70 -7.63
C PRO A 100 -17.49 -40.27 -8.58
N ASP A 101 -17.80 -39.69 -9.74
CA ASP A 101 -16.81 -39.17 -10.67
C ASP A 101 -16.43 -37.73 -10.32
N LEU A 102 -15.20 -37.54 -9.81
CA LEU A 102 -14.69 -36.23 -9.42
C LEU A 102 -14.64 -35.22 -10.59
N SER A 103 -14.61 -35.67 -11.85
CA SER A 103 -14.67 -34.76 -13.00
C SER A 103 -16.02 -34.08 -13.17
N VAL A 104 -17.10 -34.68 -12.67
CA VAL A 104 -18.45 -34.11 -12.65
C VAL A 104 -18.50 -32.94 -11.67
N GLY A 105 -18.07 -33.15 -10.43
CA GLY A 105 -17.96 -32.06 -9.45
C GLY A 105 -16.97 -30.98 -9.87
N ALA A 106 -15.90 -31.35 -10.58
CA ALA A 106 -14.99 -30.39 -11.18
C ALA A 106 -15.69 -29.43 -12.15
N THR A 107 -16.52 -30.00 -13.03
CA THR A 107 -17.30 -29.26 -14.01
C THR A 107 -18.37 -28.39 -13.36
N VAL A 108 -19.00 -28.87 -12.28
CA VAL A 108 -19.98 -28.10 -11.49
C VAL A 108 -19.33 -26.88 -10.85
N MET A 109 -18.17 -27.02 -10.19
CA MET A 109 -17.49 -25.85 -9.63
C MET A 109 -17.05 -24.87 -10.69
N LYS A 110 -16.64 -25.34 -11.88
CA LYS A 110 -16.35 -24.43 -13.00
C LYS A 110 -17.58 -23.63 -13.43
N ALA A 111 -18.73 -24.27 -13.46
CA ALA A 111 -19.99 -23.60 -13.77
C ALA A 111 -20.35 -22.55 -12.71
N LEU A 112 -20.20 -22.89 -11.43
CA LEU A 112 -20.42 -21.96 -10.31
C LEU A 112 -19.42 -20.81 -10.31
N HIS A 113 -18.14 -21.07 -10.62
CA HIS A 113 -17.11 -20.04 -10.81
C HIS A 113 -17.58 -19.03 -11.86
N ASN A 114 -17.94 -19.48 -13.06
CA ASN A 114 -18.34 -18.58 -14.15
C ASN A 114 -19.50 -17.66 -13.74
N ILE A 115 -20.44 -18.18 -12.95
CA ILE A 115 -21.62 -17.44 -12.50
C ILE A 115 -21.30 -16.44 -11.38
N THR A 116 -20.41 -16.80 -10.47
CA THR A 116 -20.00 -15.96 -9.31
C THR A 116 -18.98 -14.89 -9.65
N THR A 117 -18.45 -14.88 -10.89
CA THR A 117 -17.51 -13.86 -11.35
C THR A 117 -18.10 -12.45 -11.33
N GLN A 118 -19.39 -12.30 -11.62
CA GLN A 118 -20.07 -11.00 -11.58
C GLN A 118 -20.65 -10.78 -10.18
N HIS A 119 -20.39 -9.62 -9.59
CA HIS A 119 -20.70 -9.25 -8.20
C HIS A 119 -22.20 -8.99 -8.01
N ASP A 120 -23.04 -9.98 -8.26
CA ASP A 120 -24.49 -9.87 -8.14
C ASP A 120 -24.95 -10.47 -6.81
N ILE A 121 -25.33 -9.62 -5.87
CA ILE A 121 -25.78 -10.03 -4.53
C ILE A 121 -26.99 -10.96 -4.58
N LEU A 122 -27.84 -10.85 -5.61
CA LEU A 122 -29.00 -11.74 -5.77
C LEU A 122 -28.54 -13.18 -5.99
N ILE A 123 -27.48 -13.37 -6.77
CA ILE A 123 -26.91 -14.70 -7.04
C ILE A 123 -26.26 -15.27 -5.78
N VAL A 124 -25.58 -14.42 -5.01
CA VAL A 124 -24.98 -14.83 -3.73
C VAL A 124 -26.06 -15.30 -2.76
N LYS A 125 -27.20 -14.60 -2.67
CA LYS A 125 -28.35 -15.01 -1.85
C LYS A 125 -28.91 -16.37 -2.26
N GLU A 126 -28.99 -16.63 -3.57
CA GLU A 126 -29.44 -17.94 -4.08
C GLU A 126 -28.45 -19.07 -3.78
N ILE A 127 -27.13 -18.80 -3.79
CA ILE A 127 -26.10 -19.81 -3.51
C ILE A 127 -25.95 -20.08 -2.01
N LEU A 128 -26.27 -19.12 -1.15
CA LEU A 128 -26.06 -19.21 0.30
C LEU A 128 -26.65 -20.48 0.96
N PRO A 129 -27.89 -20.92 0.65
CA PRO A 129 -28.47 -22.14 1.21
C PRO A 129 -27.72 -23.42 0.84
N VAL A 130 -27.07 -23.45 -0.32
CA VAL A 130 -26.33 -24.62 -0.81
C VAL A 130 -24.82 -24.54 -0.55
N LEU A 131 -24.35 -23.42 0.01
CA LEU A 131 -22.94 -23.19 0.32
C LEU A 131 -22.33 -24.23 1.28
N PRO A 132 -23.03 -24.70 2.34
CA PRO A 132 -22.52 -25.77 3.20
C PRO A 132 -22.30 -27.08 2.44
N MET A 133 -23.19 -27.43 1.51
CA MET A 133 -23.05 -28.63 0.68
C MET A 133 -21.85 -28.55 -0.26
N ILE A 134 -21.62 -27.38 -0.85
CA ILE A 134 -20.43 -27.10 -1.67
C ILE A 134 -19.15 -27.27 -0.84
N LEU A 135 -19.14 -26.75 0.39
CA LEU A 135 -18.01 -26.92 1.33
C LEU A 135 -17.79 -28.38 1.71
N ASP A 136 -18.84 -29.11 2.09
CA ASP A 136 -18.75 -30.51 2.51
C ASP A 136 -18.18 -31.38 1.37
N TYR A 137 -18.68 -31.17 0.15
CA TYR A 137 -18.14 -31.83 -1.04
C TYR A 137 -16.65 -31.49 -1.25
N SER A 138 -16.32 -30.21 -1.09
CA SER A 138 -14.98 -29.67 -1.32
C SER A 138 -13.94 -30.21 -0.32
N GLU A 139 -14.30 -30.26 0.97
CA GLU A 139 -13.47 -30.78 2.05
C GLU A 139 -13.27 -32.30 1.89
N THR A 140 -14.34 -33.03 1.58
CA THR A 140 -14.30 -34.51 1.43
C THR A 140 -13.38 -34.95 0.30
N ASN A 141 -13.37 -34.21 -0.81
CA ASN A 141 -12.68 -34.63 -2.03
C ASN A 141 -11.31 -33.95 -2.23
N LEU A 142 -10.88 -33.09 -1.30
CA LEU A 142 -9.70 -32.22 -1.40
C LEU A 142 -8.44 -32.92 -1.96
N ALA A 143 -8.16 -34.14 -1.50
CA ALA A 143 -6.99 -34.91 -1.92
C ALA A 143 -7.07 -35.40 -3.38
N GLY A 144 -8.24 -35.83 -3.85
CA GLY A 144 -8.44 -36.47 -5.15
C GLY A 144 -8.68 -35.52 -6.33
N LEU A 145 -8.89 -34.23 -6.06
CA LEU A 145 -9.32 -33.26 -7.08
C LEU A 145 -8.16 -32.77 -7.95
N ARG A 146 -8.45 -32.48 -9.22
CA ARG A 146 -7.49 -31.88 -10.17
C ARG A 146 -7.22 -30.40 -9.85
N ASP A 147 -6.09 -29.89 -10.34
CA ASP A 147 -5.58 -28.54 -10.07
C ASP A 147 -6.62 -27.44 -10.37
N GLU A 148 -7.24 -27.47 -11.55
CA GLU A 148 -8.21 -26.47 -12.01
C GLU A 148 -9.42 -26.30 -11.06
N TRP A 149 -9.81 -27.38 -10.38
CA TRP A 149 -10.94 -27.36 -9.47
C TRP A 149 -10.63 -26.65 -8.15
N LEU A 150 -9.40 -26.78 -7.64
CA LEU A 150 -9.01 -26.22 -6.35
C LEU A 150 -9.14 -24.70 -6.36
N ASP A 151 -8.72 -24.11 -7.48
CA ASP A 151 -8.83 -22.68 -7.73
C ASP A 151 -10.29 -22.23 -7.83
N ASP A 152 -11.11 -22.99 -8.56
CA ASP A 152 -12.54 -22.70 -8.70
C ASP A 152 -13.27 -22.80 -7.36
N GLY A 153 -12.92 -23.77 -6.52
CA GLY A 153 -13.49 -23.95 -5.19
C GLY A 153 -13.17 -22.78 -4.25
N VAL A 154 -11.88 -22.41 -4.13
CA VAL A 154 -11.45 -21.24 -3.34
C VAL A 154 -12.14 -19.97 -3.87
N TYR A 155 -12.19 -19.80 -5.19
CA TYR A 155 -12.85 -18.67 -5.82
C TYR A 155 -14.34 -18.60 -5.45
N VAL A 156 -15.14 -19.63 -5.75
CA VAL A 156 -16.58 -19.63 -5.48
C VAL A 156 -16.88 -19.31 -4.02
N LEU A 157 -16.17 -19.96 -3.08
CA LEU A 157 -16.41 -19.78 -1.65
C LEU A 157 -16.06 -18.37 -1.17
N THR A 158 -14.88 -17.88 -1.53
CA THR A 158 -14.42 -16.53 -1.12
C THR A 158 -15.23 -15.42 -1.80
N ARG A 159 -15.68 -15.63 -3.03
CA ARG A 159 -16.52 -14.69 -3.78
C ARG A 159 -17.93 -14.61 -3.23
N CYS A 160 -18.55 -15.75 -2.92
CA CYS A 160 -19.85 -15.77 -2.25
C CYS A 160 -19.78 -15.09 -0.88
N ALA A 161 -18.73 -15.38 -0.09
CA ALA A 161 -18.52 -14.70 1.17
C ALA A 161 -18.35 -13.18 0.98
N ALA A 162 -17.43 -12.74 0.10
CA ALA A 162 -17.16 -11.33 -0.13
C ALA A 162 -18.36 -10.54 -0.67
N GLY A 163 -19.20 -11.17 -1.50
CA GLY A 163 -20.38 -10.53 -2.08
C GLY A 163 -21.37 -9.98 -1.05
N LEU A 164 -21.41 -10.55 0.15
CA LEU A 164 -22.26 -10.09 1.25
C LEU A 164 -21.69 -8.88 2.01
N PHE A 165 -20.40 -8.59 1.82
CA PHE A 165 -19.67 -7.48 2.46
C PHE A 165 -19.33 -6.36 1.47
N LEU A 166 -19.93 -6.35 0.28
CA LEU A 166 -19.75 -5.24 -0.67
C LEU A 166 -20.52 -3.98 -0.23
N ASP A 167 -21.60 -4.15 0.52
CA ASP A 167 -22.35 -3.04 1.08
C ASP A 167 -21.69 -2.55 2.37
N LYS A 168 -21.66 -1.23 2.55
CA LYS A 168 -21.11 -0.59 3.76
C LYS A 168 -21.76 -1.09 5.06
N TYR A 169 -23.01 -1.53 4.96
CA TYR A 169 -23.80 -2.09 6.06
C TYR A 169 -24.33 -3.45 5.62
N PRO A 170 -23.52 -4.53 5.76
CA PRO A 170 -23.93 -5.85 5.34
C PRO A 170 -25.08 -6.35 6.21
N ASP A 171 -26.02 -7.09 5.61
CA ASP A 171 -27.17 -7.68 6.31
C ASP A 171 -26.68 -8.70 7.36
N PRO A 172 -26.89 -8.44 8.67
CA PRO A 172 -26.39 -9.32 9.74
C PRO A 172 -26.95 -10.74 9.65
N GLU A 173 -28.19 -10.92 9.19
CA GLU A 173 -28.83 -12.23 9.11
C GLU A 173 -28.21 -13.09 8.00
N LEU A 174 -27.85 -12.47 6.87
CA LEU A 174 -27.17 -13.15 5.78
C LEU A 174 -25.72 -13.44 6.12
N VAL A 175 -25.02 -12.51 6.77
CA VAL A 175 -23.64 -12.69 7.22
C VAL A 175 -23.53 -13.87 8.20
N ALA A 176 -24.46 -14.00 9.13
CA ALA A 176 -24.47 -15.08 10.12
C ALA A 176 -24.59 -16.48 9.51
N GLN A 177 -25.16 -16.59 8.30
CA GLN A 177 -25.31 -17.87 7.60
C GLN A 177 -24.03 -18.31 6.88
N VAL A 178 -23.06 -17.42 6.68
CA VAL A 178 -21.82 -17.75 5.98
C VAL A 178 -20.88 -18.49 6.93
N PRO A 179 -20.44 -19.71 6.61
CA PRO A 179 -19.50 -20.46 7.43
C PRO A 179 -18.05 -19.96 7.25
N LEU A 180 -17.81 -18.67 7.52
CA LEU A 180 -16.51 -17.99 7.32
C LEU A 180 -15.32 -18.74 7.93
N PRO A 181 -15.37 -19.25 9.18
CA PRO A 181 -14.24 -20.01 9.74
C PRO A 181 -13.93 -21.30 8.97
N ARG A 182 -14.93 -21.93 8.33
CA ARG A 182 -14.71 -23.10 7.47
C ARG A 182 -14.09 -22.67 6.14
N ILE A 183 -14.59 -21.59 5.53
CA ILE A 183 -14.05 -21.06 4.27
C ILE A 183 -12.57 -20.67 4.41
N LEU A 184 -12.19 -20.00 5.51
CA LEU A 184 -10.80 -19.64 5.79
C LEU A 184 -9.92 -20.90 5.91
N ARG A 185 -10.34 -21.89 6.70
CA ARG A 185 -9.59 -23.14 6.90
C ARG A 185 -9.48 -23.96 5.60
N PHE A 186 -10.56 -24.06 4.83
CA PHE A 186 -10.57 -24.74 3.55
C PHE A 186 -9.59 -24.08 2.58
N SER A 187 -9.64 -22.75 2.45
CA SER A 187 -8.77 -22.00 1.53
C SER A 187 -7.28 -22.15 1.89
N LEU A 188 -6.95 -22.05 3.19
CA LEU A 188 -5.58 -22.30 3.67
C LEU A 188 -5.14 -23.75 3.39
N SER A 189 -6.02 -24.73 3.60
CA SER A 189 -5.76 -26.13 3.32
C SER A 189 -5.50 -26.38 1.83
N VAL A 190 -6.29 -25.76 0.95
CA VAL A 190 -6.08 -25.82 -0.51
C VAL A 190 -4.70 -25.25 -0.86
N ILE A 191 -4.35 -24.07 -0.36
CA ILE A 191 -3.09 -23.39 -0.68
C ILE A 191 -1.86 -24.23 -0.27
N ARG A 192 -1.96 -24.97 0.84
CA ARG A 192 -0.89 -25.85 1.31
C ARG A 192 -0.61 -27.01 0.34
N LEU A 193 -1.61 -27.48 -0.42
CA LEU A 193 -1.47 -28.62 -1.32
C LEU A 193 -0.44 -28.37 -2.43
N PRO A 194 0.47 -29.31 -2.72
CA PRO A 194 1.48 -29.20 -3.79
C PRO A 194 0.98 -28.70 -5.15
N LYS A 195 -0.26 -29.03 -5.47
CA LYS A 195 -0.99 -28.71 -6.70
C LYS A 195 -1.70 -27.34 -6.69
N SER A 196 -1.70 -26.60 -5.58
CA SER A 196 -2.29 -25.26 -5.53
C SER A 196 -1.57 -24.31 -6.48
N THR A 197 -2.34 -23.44 -7.14
CA THR A 197 -1.78 -22.45 -8.06
C THR A 197 -1.54 -21.11 -7.38
N SER A 198 -0.81 -20.23 -8.08
CA SER A 198 -0.63 -18.83 -7.68
C SER A 198 -1.93 -18.02 -7.73
N PHE A 199 -2.94 -18.48 -8.48
CA PHE A 199 -4.26 -17.86 -8.53
C PHE A 199 -4.97 -18.00 -7.18
N ALA A 200 -5.02 -19.22 -6.59
CA ALA A 200 -5.64 -19.44 -5.29
C ALA A 200 -4.99 -18.59 -4.18
N VAL A 201 -3.64 -18.53 -4.15
CA VAL A 201 -2.87 -17.70 -3.20
C VAL A 201 -3.27 -16.24 -3.31
N ARG A 202 -3.19 -15.67 -4.52
CA ARG A 202 -3.46 -14.25 -4.78
C ARG A 202 -4.92 -13.91 -4.50
N HIS A 203 -5.84 -14.75 -4.96
CA HIS A 203 -7.27 -14.55 -4.80
C HIS A 203 -7.68 -14.56 -3.33
N PHE A 204 -7.16 -15.53 -2.56
CA PHE A 204 -7.44 -15.62 -1.14
C PHE A 204 -6.82 -14.47 -0.35
N ALA A 205 -5.59 -14.06 -0.64
CA ALA A 205 -4.99 -12.88 -0.01
C ALA A 205 -5.83 -11.62 -0.29
N PHE A 206 -6.32 -11.45 -1.52
CA PHE A 206 -7.18 -10.32 -1.89
C PHE A 206 -8.55 -10.37 -1.22
N PHE A 207 -9.12 -11.56 -1.05
CA PHE A 207 -10.31 -11.77 -0.22
C PHE A 207 -10.06 -11.26 1.21
N CYS A 208 -8.98 -11.69 1.86
CA CYS A 208 -8.63 -11.23 3.21
C CYS A 208 -8.48 -9.72 3.30
N TYR A 209 -7.82 -9.09 2.32
CA TYR A 209 -7.73 -7.64 2.19
C TYR A 209 -9.12 -6.98 2.19
N LYS A 210 -10.01 -7.41 1.29
CA LYS A 210 -11.35 -6.80 1.16
C LYS A 210 -12.20 -6.98 2.42
N MET A 211 -11.95 -8.05 3.17
CA MET A 211 -12.69 -8.34 4.40
C MET A 211 -12.13 -7.63 5.64
N THR A 212 -11.01 -6.90 5.55
CA THR A 212 -10.40 -6.25 6.72
C THR A 212 -11.33 -5.28 7.43
N GLU A 213 -12.14 -4.51 6.70
CA GLU A 213 -13.09 -3.54 7.27
C GLU A 213 -14.17 -4.20 8.13
N HIS A 214 -14.66 -5.37 7.72
CA HIS A 214 -15.81 -6.02 8.35
C HIS A 214 -15.42 -7.18 9.29
N LEU A 215 -14.29 -7.83 9.05
CA LEU A 215 -13.91 -9.11 9.69
C LEU A 215 -12.56 -9.04 10.40
N ALA A 216 -12.01 -7.86 10.71
CA ALA A 216 -10.70 -7.69 11.34
C ALA A 216 -10.47 -8.63 12.55
N THR A 217 -11.42 -8.69 13.49
CA THR A 217 -11.33 -9.54 14.69
C THR A 217 -11.24 -11.02 14.34
N LEU A 218 -12.07 -11.49 13.40
CA LEU A 218 -12.06 -12.89 12.97
C LEU A 218 -10.74 -13.24 12.28
N LEU A 219 -10.25 -12.36 11.38
CA LEU A 219 -9.01 -12.58 10.66
C LEU A 219 -7.80 -12.58 11.62
N LEU A 220 -7.74 -11.64 12.58
CA LEU A 220 -6.70 -11.57 13.60
C LEU A 220 -6.71 -12.78 14.55
N SER A 221 -7.87 -13.37 14.82
CA SER A 221 -7.98 -14.55 15.69
C SER A 221 -7.41 -15.84 15.06
N ASN A 222 -7.20 -15.85 13.74
CA ASN A 222 -6.70 -17.02 13.02
C ASN A 222 -5.18 -16.92 12.80
N SER A 223 -4.39 -17.57 13.66
CA SER A 223 -2.93 -17.50 13.56
C SER A 223 -2.38 -18.07 12.25
N ASP A 224 -2.95 -19.16 11.73
CA ASP A 224 -2.49 -19.77 10.47
C ASP A 224 -2.71 -18.84 9.27
N LEU A 225 -3.78 -18.04 9.31
CA LEU A 225 -4.02 -16.98 8.32
C LEU A 225 -2.97 -15.86 8.43
N ILE A 226 -2.65 -15.40 9.64
CA ILE A 226 -1.64 -14.36 9.83
C ILE A 226 -0.28 -14.88 9.35
N ASP A 227 0.06 -16.13 9.65
CA ASP A 227 1.30 -16.75 9.21
C ASP A 227 1.33 -16.91 7.67
N PHE A 228 0.19 -17.25 7.05
CA PHE A 228 0.04 -17.22 5.59
C PHE A 228 0.31 -15.83 5.01
N LEU A 229 -0.31 -14.77 5.56
CA LEU A 229 -0.13 -13.39 5.08
C LEU A 229 1.31 -12.90 5.27
N VAL A 230 1.94 -13.21 6.40
CA VAL A 230 3.34 -12.88 6.66
C VAL A 230 4.25 -13.58 5.65
N ALA A 231 4.05 -14.88 5.40
CA ALA A 231 4.81 -15.60 4.39
C ALA A 231 4.55 -15.08 2.96
N ALA A 232 3.34 -14.64 2.67
CA ALA A 232 2.95 -14.10 1.36
C ALA A 232 3.66 -12.79 1.00
N ILE A 233 4.22 -12.05 1.98
CA ILE A 233 5.11 -10.91 1.73
C ILE A 233 6.37 -11.34 0.96
N ARG A 234 6.75 -12.61 1.04
CA ARG A 234 7.88 -13.21 0.31
C ARG A 234 7.46 -13.96 -0.97
N SER A 235 6.21 -13.82 -1.40
CA SER A 235 5.74 -14.38 -2.67
C SER A 235 6.53 -13.81 -3.86
N ARG A 236 6.75 -14.61 -4.90
CA ARG A 236 7.34 -14.12 -6.17
C ARG A 236 6.43 -13.16 -6.92
N ASP A 237 5.12 -13.17 -6.63
CA ASP A 237 4.12 -12.31 -7.26
C ASP A 237 3.99 -10.97 -6.51
N LEU A 238 4.32 -9.87 -7.20
CA LEU A 238 4.27 -8.51 -6.63
C LEU A 238 2.90 -8.17 -6.05
N SER A 239 1.82 -8.52 -6.75
CA SER A 239 0.46 -8.25 -6.29
C SER A 239 0.16 -8.96 -4.97
N THR A 240 0.58 -10.22 -4.84
CA THR A 240 0.45 -11.01 -3.61
C THR A 240 1.23 -10.37 -2.46
N ARG A 241 2.50 -9.97 -2.70
CA ARG A 241 3.31 -9.28 -1.68
C ARG A 241 2.62 -8.01 -1.18
N PHE A 242 2.17 -7.18 -2.10
CA PHE A 242 1.48 -5.93 -1.78
C PHE A 242 0.19 -6.16 -1.00
N VAL A 243 -0.69 -7.03 -1.49
CA VAL A 243 -1.98 -7.30 -0.86
C VAL A 243 -1.77 -7.88 0.54
N ALA A 244 -0.81 -8.79 0.72
CA ALA A 244 -0.52 -9.37 2.03
C ALA A 244 0.01 -8.32 3.02
N GLN A 245 1.02 -7.53 2.61
CA GLN A 245 1.55 -6.43 3.40
C GLN A 245 0.45 -5.43 3.79
N TYR A 246 -0.34 -4.99 2.82
CA TYR A 246 -1.40 -4.00 3.03
C TYR A 246 -2.53 -4.54 3.91
N THR A 247 -2.89 -5.82 3.77
CA THR A 247 -3.86 -6.50 4.65
C THR A 247 -3.40 -6.46 6.10
N LEU A 248 -2.14 -6.80 6.37
CA LEU A 248 -1.59 -6.80 7.72
C LEU A 248 -1.59 -5.39 8.31
N ILE A 249 -1.17 -4.37 7.55
CA ILE A 249 -1.23 -2.97 7.98
C ILE A 249 -2.66 -2.57 8.36
N GLN A 250 -3.66 -2.91 7.54
CA GLN A 250 -5.06 -2.59 7.85
C GLN A 250 -5.53 -3.31 9.12
N LEU A 251 -5.32 -4.62 9.23
CA LEU A 251 -5.75 -5.40 10.39
C LEU A 251 -5.21 -4.85 11.71
N TYR A 252 -3.92 -4.51 11.74
CA TYR A 252 -3.28 -3.98 12.95
C TYR A 252 -3.54 -2.49 13.17
N ALA A 253 -3.93 -1.73 12.13
CA ALA A 253 -4.37 -0.35 12.28
C ALA A 253 -5.80 -0.22 12.82
N THR A 254 -6.70 -1.17 12.48
CA THR A 254 -8.11 -1.19 12.93
C THR A 254 -8.31 -1.90 14.27
N SER A 255 -7.32 -2.63 14.76
CA SER A 255 -7.40 -3.29 16.06
C SER A 255 -7.51 -2.24 17.18
N PRO A 256 -8.43 -2.38 18.14
CA PRO A 256 -8.44 -1.58 19.36
C PRO A 256 -7.24 -2.00 20.21
N ARG A 257 -6.04 -1.58 19.82
CA ARG A 257 -4.85 -1.67 20.66
C ARG A 257 -4.98 -0.60 21.71
N ASP A 258 -4.75 -1.03 22.95
CA ASP A 258 -4.50 -0.23 24.13
C ASP A 258 -3.81 1.10 23.75
N GLU A 259 -4.56 2.21 23.80
CA GLU A 259 -4.04 3.56 23.53
C GLU A 259 -2.85 3.91 24.44
N THR A 260 -2.61 3.09 25.47
CA THR A 260 -1.50 3.14 26.41
C THR A 260 -0.12 2.87 25.79
N ARG A 261 -0.01 2.22 24.61
CA ARG A 261 1.28 2.07 23.89
C ARG A 261 1.44 2.95 22.66
N THR A 262 0.34 3.43 22.07
CA THR A 262 0.40 4.46 21.02
C THR A 262 0.15 5.81 21.66
N GLY A 263 1.01 6.21 22.58
CA GLY A 263 1.18 7.62 22.87
C GLY A 263 1.53 8.29 21.54
N ARG A 264 0.57 9.01 20.95
CA ARG A 264 0.98 10.30 20.40
C ARG A 264 1.55 11.01 21.60
N CYS A 265 2.87 10.96 21.77
CA CYS A 265 3.56 12.05 22.42
C CYS A 265 3.37 13.26 21.49
N GLU A 266 2.18 13.86 21.50
CA GLU A 266 2.20 15.28 21.74
C GLU A 266 2.88 15.41 23.10
N PRO A 267 4.00 16.13 23.22
CA PRO A 267 4.49 16.46 24.54
C PRO A 267 3.30 17.13 25.24
N ASP A 268 2.76 16.48 26.27
CA ASP A 268 1.75 17.07 27.12
C ASP A 268 2.45 18.21 27.87
N LEU A 269 2.42 19.41 27.26
CA LEU A 269 3.10 20.61 27.70
C LEU A 269 2.48 21.20 28.99
N ALA A 270 1.54 20.49 29.63
CA ALA A 270 0.69 21.01 30.69
C ALA A 270 0.86 20.32 32.07
N HIS A 271 1.96 19.60 32.35
CA HIS A 271 2.15 19.05 33.70
C HIS A 271 2.68 20.11 34.69
N PRO A 272 1.97 20.47 35.79
CA PRO A 272 2.27 21.67 36.60
C PRO A 272 3.49 21.58 37.53
N GLY A 273 4.26 20.49 37.48
CA GLY A 273 5.27 20.16 38.50
C GLY A 273 6.74 20.32 38.08
N TYR A 274 7.03 20.49 36.79
CA TYR A 274 8.41 20.56 36.32
C TYR A 274 8.89 22.02 36.24
N LYS A 275 9.99 22.32 36.95
CA LYS A 275 10.68 23.63 36.87
C LYS A 275 11.32 23.78 35.49
N TRP A 276 10.51 24.23 34.53
CA TRP A 276 10.80 24.37 33.11
C TRP A 276 12.09 25.16 32.83
N LYS A 277 12.38 26.20 33.62
CA LYS A 277 13.57 27.06 33.41
C LYS A 277 14.91 26.35 33.64
N SER A 278 15.02 25.40 34.58
CA SER A 278 16.28 24.68 34.82
C SER A 278 16.44 23.50 33.87
N PHE A 279 15.34 22.84 33.49
CA PHE A 279 15.34 21.78 32.49
C PHE A 279 15.67 22.33 31.10
N LEU A 280 15.05 23.45 30.69
CA LEU A 280 15.38 24.11 29.43
C LEU A 280 16.81 24.64 29.38
N LYS A 281 17.38 25.09 30.50
CA LYS A 281 18.79 25.50 30.53
C LYS A 281 19.74 24.31 30.41
N GLN A 282 19.45 23.20 31.08
CA GLN A 282 20.23 21.96 30.95
C GLN A 282 20.05 21.29 29.59
N VAL A 283 18.88 21.40 28.96
CA VAL A 283 18.61 20.92 27.60
C VAL A 283 19.21 21.88 26.57
N ALA A 284 19.19 23.19 26.77
CA ALA A 284 19.87 24.16 25.88
C ALA A 284 21.40 24.02 25.94
N ASP A 285 21.96 23.72 27.12
CA ASP A 285 23.40 23.46 27.29
C ASP A 285 23.81 22.05 26.79
N ALA A 286 22.87 21.11 26.62
CA ALA A 286 23.14 19.73 26.19
C ALA A 286 22.62 19.36 24.77
N PHE A 287 21.73 20.16 24.18
CA PHE A 287 21.08 19.92 22.88
C PHE A 287 21.02 21.20 22.05
N THR A 288 22.09 21.49 21.32
CA THR A 288 22.12 22.48 20.24
C THR A 288 21.49 21.98 18.93
N GLU A 289 20.75 20.86 18.93
CA GLU A 289 20.41 20.10 17.70
C GLU A 289 18.95 19.61 17.63
N LEU A 290 17.98 20.44 18.02
CA LEU A 290 16.56 20.18 17.75
C LEU A 290 15.95 21.33 16.94
N ASP A 291 16.10 21.23 15.62
CA ASP A 291 15.70 22.21 14.60
C ASP A 291 14.21 22.62 14.65
N GLY A 292 13.32 21.92 15.34
CA GLY A 292 11.90 22.33 15.42
C GLY A 292 11.58 23.38 16.49
N LEU A 293 12.17 23.25 17.67
CA LEU A 293 11.88 24.09 18.84
C LEU A 293 12.79 25.31 18.91
N ILE A 294 14.04 25.16 18.46
CA ILE A 294 15.03 26.25 18.43
C ILE A 294 14.57 27.36 17.47
N HIS A 295 14.04 27.05 16.28
CA HIS A 295 13.57 28.09 15.35
C HIS A 295 12.35 28.85 15.84
N THR A 296 11.51 28.28 16.71
CA THR A 296 10.37 29.03 17.28
C THR A 296 10.84 29.97 18.39
N PHE A 297 11.84 29.55 19.18
CA PHE A 297 12.45 30.37 20.21
C PHE A 297 13.33 31.48 19.60
N ASP A 298 14.12 31.16 18.58
CA ASP A 298 14.89 32.12 17.77
C ASP A 298 13.97 33.07 17.01
N LEU A 299 12.80 32.62 16.54
CA LEU A 299 11.80 33.50 15.94
C LEU A 299 11.25 34.47 16.98
N VAL A 300 10.84 34.01 18.16
CA VAL A 300 10.36 34.89 19.23
C VAL A 300 11.45 35.85 19.69
N HIS A 301 12.70 35.40 19.85
CA HIS A 301 13.82 36.26 20.25
C HIS A 301 14.26 37.23 19.14
N ALA A 302 14.23 36.83 17.87
CA ALA A 302 14.48 37.71 16.74
C ALA A 302 13.33 38.70 16.50
N LEU A 303 12.09 38.28 16.79
CA LEU A 303 10.92 39.14 16.84
C LEU A 303 11.02 40.13 18.01
N ASP A 304 11.61 39.79 19.15
CA ASP A 304 11.71 40.68 20.32
C ASP A 304 12.92 41.63 20.25
N GLU A 305 14.07 41.19 19.72
CA GLU A 305 15.30 42.01 19.65
C GLU A 305 15.47 42.79 18.33
N LYS A 306 14.73 42.44 17.27
CA LYS A 306 14.89 43.05 15.92
C LYS A 306 13.58 43.13 15.13
N ILE A 307 12.49 43.65 15.70
CA ILE A 307 11.41 44.16 14.83
C ILE A 307 12.03 45.27 13.98
N PRO A 308 12.23 45.09 12.66
CA PRO A 308 12.68 46.18 11.82
C PRO A 308 11.65 47.30 11.96
N HIS A 309 12.09 48.57 12.02
CA HIS A 309 11.16 49.71 12.14
C HIS A 309 10.15 49.82 10.97
N SER A 310 10.26 48.95 9.96
CA SER A 310 9.44 48.89 8.75
C SER A 310 8.86 47.48 8.52
N HIS A 311 7.56 47.41 8.24
CA HIS A 311 6.86 46.20 7.79
C HIS A 311 7.48 45.59 6.51
N PHE A 312 8.13 46.40 5.68
CA PHE A 312 8.82 45.93 4.47
C PHE A 312 10.01 45.02 4.82
N ASP A 313 10.90 45.49 5.69
CA ASP A 313 12.10 44.74 6.09
C ASP A 313 11.72 43.48 6.88
N PHE A 314 10.66 43.57 7.69
CA PHE A 314 10.11 42.43 8.40
C PHE A 314 9.57 41.38 7.43
N GLY A 315 8.70 41.77 6.48
CA GLY A 315 8.17 40.88 5.46
C GLY A 315 9.27 40.21 4.63
N LEU A 316 10.30 40.97 4.23
CA LEU A 316 11.41 40.42 3.48
C LEU A 316 12.19 39.35 4.26
N ALA A 317 12.53 39.64 5.53
CA ALA A 317 13.22 38.68 6.38
C ALA A 317 12.36 37.43 6.67
N PHE A 318 11.06 37.64 6.91
CA PHE A 318 10.13 36.57 7.22
C PHE A 318 9.87 35.66 6.01
N SER A 319 9.75 36.21 4.80
CA SER A 319 9.60 35.42 3.57
C SER A 319 10.79 34.46 3.33
N ILE A 320 12.01 34.86 3.68
CA ILE A 320 13.20 34.01 3.60
C ILE A 320 13.15 32.92 4.66
N TRP A 321 12.66 33.25 5.86
CA TRP A 321 12.49 32.29 6.95
C TRP A 321 11.44 31.22 6.62
N ILE A 322 10.30 31.61 6.02
CA ILE A 322 9.25 30.67 5.57
C ILE A 322 9.83 29.61 4.63
N GLN A 323 10.64 30.01 3.65
CA GLN A 323 11.25 29.11 2.68
C GLN A 323 12.27 28.14 3.29
N ARG A 324 12.66 28.36 4.55
CA ARG A 324 13.61 27.55 5.31
C ARG A 324 12.97 26.69 6.41
N ASN A 325 11.66 26.81 6.65
CA ASN A 325 10.99 26.19 7.80
C ASN A 325 9.66 25.51 7.46
N SER A 326 9.35 24.44 8.22
CA SER A 326 8.21 23.53 8.00
C SER A 326 6.86 24.01 8.52
N THR A 327 6.84 25.03 9.37
CA THR A 327 5.70 25.28 10.27
C THR A 327 4.51 25.99 9.64
N LEU A 328 4.64 26.49 8.41
CA LEU A 328 3.74 27.54 7.94
C LEU A 328 2.85 27.17 6.73
N VAL A 329 3.17 26.14 5.95
CA VAL A 329 2.35 25.76 4.76
C VAL A 329 1.04 25.02 5.13
N ARG A 330 0.87 24.64 6.40
CA ARG A 330 -0.28 23.84 6.85
C ARG A 330 -1.38 24.65 7.56
N GLY A 331 -1.37 25.98 7.48
CA GLY A 331 -2.35 26.83 8.16
C GLY A 331 -2.32 26.71 9.70
N ARG A 332 -1.18 26.28 10.28
CA ARG A 332 -1.03 25.99 11.72
C ARG A 332 -0.59 27.20 12.56
N LEU A 333 -0.86 28.43 12.12
CA LEU A 333 -0.57 29.61 12.95
C LEU A 333 -1.45 29.64 14.22
N GLU A 334 -2.65 29.07 14.17
CA GLU A 334 -3.63 29.14 15.29
C GLU A 334 -3.32 28.22 16.49
N LYS A 335 -2.53 27.16 16.32
CA LYS A 335 -2.29 26.14 17.39
C LYS A 335 -0.83 26.03 17.85
N GLY A 336 0.04 26.91 17.37
CA GLY A 336 1.45 26.97 17.78
C GLY A 336 1.70 27.96 18.93
N PRO A 337 2.94 28.06 19.44
CA PRO A 337 3.34 29.01 20.48
C PRO A 337 3.09 30.50 20.11
N LEU A 338 2.83 30.76 18.83
CA LEU A 338 2.56 32.07 18.24
C LEU A 338 1.05 32.43 18.20
N GLY A 339 0.16 31.53 18.62
CA GLY A 339 -1.30 31.72 18.56
C GLY A 339 -1.86 32.86 19.43
N HIS A 340 -1.00 33.54 20.22
CA HIS A 340 -1.35 34.70 21.03
C HIS A 340 -1.02 36.04 20.36
N ILE A 341 -0.42 36.05 19.17
CA ILE A 341 -0.03 37.28 18.45
C ILE A 341 -0.96 37.44 17.23
N HIS A 342 -1.56 38.63 17.03
CA HIS A 342 -2.31 39.05 15.83
C HIS A 342 -1.37 39.09 14.59
N LEU A 343 -0.86 37.94 14.17
CA LEU A 343 0.14 37.82 13.11
C LEU A 343 -0.45 37.98 11.71
N ALA A 344 -1.74 37.67 11.52
CA ALA A 344 -2.40 37.79 10.21
C ALA A 344 -2.41 39.25 9.71
N GLU A 345 -2.89 40.19 10.52
CA GLU A 345 -2.91 41.62 10.19
C GLU A 345 -1.51 42.20 9.96
N THR A 346 -0.53 41.71 10.72
CA THR A 346 0.88 42.09 10.53
C THR A 346 1.39 41.61 9.18
N PHE A 347 1.11 40.36 8.78
CA PHE A 347 1.52 39.81 7.49
C PHE A 347 0.79 40.44 6.31
N GLU A 348 -0.49 40.78 6.45
CA GLU A 348 -1.22 41.56 5.44
C GLU A 348 -0.57 42.94 5.22
N THR A 349 -0.16 43.61 6.30
CA THR A 349 0.54 44.90 6.22
C THR A 349 1.93 44.76 5.58
N CYS A 350 2.63 43.65 5.84
CA CYS A 350 3.92 43.35 5.21
C CYS A 350 3.79 43.05 3.72
N GLU A 351 2.81 42.22 3.34
CA GLU A 351 2.49 41.89 1.94
C GLU A 351 2.20 43.18 1.17
N ALA A 352 1.32 44.05 1.69
CA ALA A 352 1.00 45.32 1.06
C ALA A 352 2.22 46.26 0.95
N ALA A 353 3.11 46.28 1.95
CA ALA A 353 4.33 47.07 1.90
C ALA A 353 5.32 46.56 0.83
N LEU A 354 5.46 45.24 0.69
CA LEU A 354 6.31 44.60 -0.33
C LEU A 354 5.76 44.83 -1.74
N ARG A 355 4.44 44.72 -1.94
CA ARG A 355 3.79 45.00 -3.24
C ARG A 355 3.97 46.45 -3.69
N ARG A 356 3.99 47.41 -2.76
CA ARG A 356 4.19 48.84 -3.07
C ARG A 356 5.59 49.17 -3.58
N ASP A 357 6.60 48.41 -3.17
CA ASP A 357 7.98 48.57 -3.64
C ASP A 357 8.12 48.12 -5.11
N GLY A 358 7.48 47.00 -5.47
CA GLY A 358 7.43 46.52 -6.86
C GLY A 358 8.75 45.98 -7.42
N SER A 359 9.80 45.82 -6.60
CA SER A 359 10.99 45.10 -7.05
C SER A 359 10.71 43.59 -7.14
N ALA A 360 11.35 42.90 -8.09
CA ALA A 360 11.20 41.45 -8.25
C ALA A 360 11.46 40.66 -6.95
N ARG A 361 12.37 41.16 -6.10
CA ARG A 361 12.65 40.56 -4.78
C ARG A 361 11.50 40.76 -3.79
N ALA A 362 10.89 41.95 -3.78
CA ALA A 362 9.75 42.25 -2.93
C ALA A 362 8.49 41.53 -3.41
N GLU A 363 8.27 41.41 -4.72
CA GLU A 363 7.18 40.64 -5.31
C GLU A 363 7.26 39.16 -4.93
N LEU A 364 8.44 38.54 -5.05
CA LEU A 364 8.65 37.16 -4.61
C LEU A 364 8.36 36.99 -3.11
N ALA A 365 8.82 37.93 -2.29
CA ALA A 365 8.58 37.90 -0.84
C ALA A 365 7.08 38.05 -0.52
N ALA A 366 6.37 38.92 -1.24
CA ALA A 366 4.92 39.09 -1.12
C ALA A 366 4.17 37.82 -1.51
N ASP A 367 4.53 37.18 -2.63
CA ASP A 367 3.92 35.91 -3.07
C ASP A 367 4.12 34.79 -2.03
N VAL A 368 5.27 34.73 -1.35
CA VAL A 368 5.51 33.76 -0.26
C VAL A 368 4.66 34.05 0.98
N ILE A 369 4.47 35.33 1.34
CA ILE A 369 3.61 35.72 2.47
C ILE A 369 2.13 35.51 2.14
N GLU A 370 1.70 35.77 0.91
CA GLU A 370 0.33 35.53 0.48
C GLU A 370 -0.04 34.05 0.55
N LEU A 371 0.89 33.14 0.21
CA LEU A 371 0.71 31.71 0.43
C LEU A 371 0.53 31.34 1.89
N LEU A 372 1.16 32.07 2.81
CA LEU A 372 0.97 31.86 4.24
C LEU A 372 -0.40 32.37 4.72
N LEU A 373 -0.85 33.50 4.17
CA LEU A 373 -2.15 34.10 4.47
C LEU A 373 -3.32 33.29 3.88
N ALA A 374 -3.07 32.42 2.91
CA ALA A 374 -4.06 31.51 2.37
C ALA A 374 -4.56 30.53 3.45
N GLN A 375 -5.67 30.90 4.10
CA GLN A 375 -6.35 30.06 5.11
C GLN A 375 -6.91 28.77 4.52
N ASP A 376 -7.20 28.78 3.22
CA ASP A 376 -7.73 27.66 2.45
C ASP A 376 -6.59 27.01 1.66
N LYS A 377 -6.36 25.71 1.90
CA LYS A 377 -5.30 24.92 1.27
C LYS A 377 -5.45 24.82 -0.24
N ASP A 378 -6.68 24.81 -0.74
CA ASP A 378 -6.95 24.58 -2.16
C ASP A 378 -6.72 25.88 -2.94
N LYS A 379 -7.09 27.02 -2.33
CA LYS A 379 -6.73 28.36 -2.82
C LYS A 379 -5.23 28.59 -2.77
N GLY A 380 -4.58 28.20 -1.66
CA GLY A 380 -3.13 28.30 -1.52
C GLY A 380 -2.38 27.49 -2.57
N SER A 381 -2.81 26.26 -2.84
CA SER A 381 -2.19 25.42 -3.88
C SER A 381 -2.40 25.99 -5.29
N SER A 382 -3.61 26.45 -5.60
CA SER A 382 -3.90 27.09 -6.90
C SER A 382 -3.05 28.35 -7.10
N PHE A 383 -2.91 29.16 -6.06
CA PHE A 383 -2.05 30.34 -6.07
C PHE A 383 -0.57 29.94 -6.23
N ALA A 384 -0.10 28.93 -5.50
CA ALA A 384 1.25 28.40 -5.62
C ALA A 384 1.56 27.94 -7.05
N HIS A 385 0.59 27.34 -7.74
CA HIS A 385 0.74 26.93 -9.13
C HIS A 385 0.99 28.13 -10.05
N SER A 386 0.25 29.22 -9.87
CA SER A 386 0.51 30.46 -10.62
C SER A 386 1.88 31.08 -10.28
N CYS A 387 2.35 30.91 -9.04
CA CYS A 387 3.67 31.36 -8.63
C CYS A 387 4.81 30.52 -9.25
N VAL A 388 4.56 29.24 -9.58
CA VAL A 388 5.53 28.42 -10.32
C VAL A 388 5.79 28.97 -11.73
N GLU A 389 4.77 29.49 -12.41
CA GLU A 389 4.94 30.11 -13.73
C GLU A 389 5.76 31.41 -13.66
N LYS A 390 5.51 32.21 -12.62
CA LYS A 390 6.21 33.49 -12.39
C LYS A 390 7.64 33.28 -11.90
N HIS A 391 7.86 32.30 -11.04
CA HIS A 391 9.12 32.05 -10.33
C HIS A 391 9.55 30.59 -10.44
N PRO A 392 9.88 30.09 -11.65
CA PRO A 392 10.09 28.67 -11.92
C PRO A 392 11.33 28.07 -11.24
N SER A 393 12.24 28.89 -10.72
CA SER A 393 13.44 28.45 -9.98
C SER A 393 13.24 28.37 -8.47
N VAL A 394 12.05 28.73 -7.95
CA VAL A 394 11.79 28.80 -6.50
C VAL A 394 11.13 27.52 -6.03
N ALA A 395 11.92 26.67 -5.39
CA ALA A 395 11.52 25.35 -4.88
C ALA A 395 10.26 25.39 -3.99
N TYR A 396 10.10 26.45 -3.19
CA TYR A 396 8.97 26.57 -2.25
C TYR A 396 7.60 26.55 -2.93
N PHE A 397 7.45 27.14 -4.12
CA PHE A 397 6.17 27.15 -4.84
C PHE A 397 5.79 25.77 -5.37
N TYR A 398 6.77 24.96 -5.79
CA TYR A 398 6.53 23.55 -6.12
C TYR A 398 6.07 22.76 -4.90
N TYR A 399 6.68 23.00 -3.74
CA TYR A 399 6.28 22.33 -2.48
C TYR A 399 4.86 22.69 -2.08
N ALA A 400 4.52 23.98 -2.07
CA ALA A 400 3.17 24.45 -1.76
C ALA A 400 2.14 23.93 -2.77
N SER A 401 2.48 23.88 -4.06
CA SER A 401 1.63 23.28 -5.09
C SER A 401 1.34 21.82 -4.77
N ALA A 402 2.36 21.04 -4.44
CA ALA A 402 2.25 19.60 -4.20
C ALA A 402 1.43 19.21 -2.94
N LEU A 403 1.15 20.15 -2.03
CA LEU A 403 0.41 19.91 -0.78
C LEU A 403 -1.11 20.13 -0.88
N GLY A 404 -1.59 20.67 -2.00
CA GLY A 404 -3.01 21.01 -2.18
C GLY A 404 -3.92 19.82 -2.46
N SER A 405 -5.20 19.98 -2.15
CA SER A 405 -6.28 19.17 -2.72
C SER A 405 -6.95 19.98 -3.84
N PRO A 406 -7.44 19.37 -4.93
CA PRO A 406 -7.41 17.96 -5.31
C PRO A 406 -6.21 17.64 -6.23
N ILE A 407 -4.97 17.66 -5.74
CA ILE A 407 -3.82 17.22 -6.57
C ILE A 407 -3.71 15.70 -6.58
N SER A 408 -3.54 15.13 -7.79
CA SER A 408 -3.31 13.68 -7.91
C SER A 408 -1.93 13.31 -7.34
N PRO A 409 -1.76 12.12 -6.74
CA PRO A 409 -0.46 11.67 -6.24
C PRO A 409 0.66 11.73 -7.29
N ILE A 410 0.34 11.48 -8.56
CA ILE A 410 1.28 11.60 -9.69
C ILE A 410 1.75 13.04 -9.86
N SER A 411 0.82 14.00 -9.84
CA SER A 411 1.15 15.42 -9.96
C SER A 411 2.01 15.89 -8.79
N ALA A 412 1.73 15.42 -7.57
CA ALA A 412 2.54 15.74 -6.40
C ALA A 412 4.00 15.25 -6.54
N VAL A 413 4.22 14.04 -7.08
CA VAL A 413 5.57 13.54 -7.39
C VAL A 413 6.25 14.43 -8.43
N LEU A 414 5.55 14.86 -9.46
CA LEU A 414 6.10 15.74 -10.50
C LEU A 414 6.51 17.11 -9.96
N PHE A 415 5.69 17.73 -9.11
CA PHE A 415 6.09 18.96 -8.42
C PHE A 415 7.30 18.72 -7.53
N ALA A 416 7.37 17.58 -6.84
CA ALA A 416 8.51 17.26 -6.01
C ALA A 416 9.81 17.11 -6.81
N GLU A 417 9.78 16.43 -7.96
CA GLU A 417 10.95 16.29 -8.83
C GLU A 417 11.42 17.62 -9.41
N LYS A 418 10.50 18.47 -9.90
CA LYS A 418 10.84 19.81 -10.39
C LYS A 418 11.39 20.69 -9.26
N GLY A 419 10.78 20.60 -8.08
CA GLY A 419 11.26 21.29 -6.88
C GLY A 419 12.69 20.89 -6.51
N LEU A 420 13.03 19.60 -6.56
CA LEU A 420 14.38 19.08 -6.30
C LEU A 420 15.45 19.56 -7.29
N GLN A 421 15.04 19.91 -8.52
CA GLN A 421 15.92 20.47 -9.55
C GLN A 421 16.18 21.98 -9.37
N CYS A 422 15.37 22.68 -8.57
CA CYS A 422 15.56 24.10 -8.32
C CYS A 422 16.90 24.39 -7.61
N ARG A 423 17.50 25.54 -7.95
CA ARG A 423 18.74 26.03 -7.35
C ARG A 423 18.62 27.54 -7.06
N PRO A 424 18.92 28.01 -5.84
CA PRO A 424 19.25 27.22 -4.65
C PRO A 424 18.01 26.50 -4.07
N ILE A 425 18.22 25.34 -3.46
CA ILE A 425 17.20 24.64 -2.67
C ILE A 425 17.71 24.52 -1.22
N THR A 426 16.81 24.74 -0.26
CA THR A 426 17.15 24.55 1.15
C THR A 426 17.19 23.06 1.47
N GLU A 427 18.08 22.65 2.37
CA GLU A 427 18.15 21.25 2.81
C GLU A 427 16.81 20.76 3.38
N PHE A 428 16.12 21.66 4.11
CA PHE A 428 14.76 21.44 4.56
C PHE A 428 13.80 21.07 3.41
N LEU A 429 13.67 21.90 2.38
CA LEU A 429 12.75 21.63 1.26
C LEU A 429 13.16 20.36 0.49
N ARG A 430 14.46 20.12 0.34
CA ARG A 430 14.97 18.91 -0.30
C ARG A 430 14.48 17.64 0.42
N LEU A 431 14.62 17.60 1.73
CA LEU A 431 14.16 16.48 2.56
C LEU A 431 12.64 16.32 2.53
N GLU A 432 11.90 17.43 2.55
CA GLU A 432 10.44 17.41 2.43
C GLU A 432 9.95 16.84 1.10
N PHE A 433 10.58 17.22 0.00
CA PHE A 433 10.25 16.67 -1.31
C PHE A 433 10.51 15.17 -1.41
N LEU A 434 11.61 14.69 -0.85
CA LEU A 434 11.92 13.26 -0.83
C LEU A 434 10.87 12.48 -0.03
N CYS A 435 10.48 12.97 1.15
CA CYS A 435 9.38 12.37 1.92
C CYS A 435 8.05 12.38 1.16
N LEU A 436 7.69 13.53 0.59
CA LEU A 436 6.43 13.70 -0.13
C LEU A 436 6.37 12.75 -1.33
N ALA A 437 7.43 12.71 -2.13
CA ALA A 437 7.52 11.87 -3.31
C ALA A 437 7.44 10.38 -2.93
N ALA A 438 8.17 9.94 -1.91
CA ALA A 438 8.11 8.56 -1.41
C ALA A 438 6.68 8.15 -0.99
N THR A 439 6.01 9.01 -0.22
CA THR A 439 4.63 8.75 0.26
C THR A 439 3.62 8.72 -0.89
N CYS A 440 3.70 9.68 -1.82
CA CYS A 440 2.84 9.72 -2.99
C CYS A 440 3.07 8.51 -3.91
N VAL A 441 4.31 8.07 -4.11
CA VAL A 441 4.63 6.85 -4.86
C VAL A 441 4.00 5.62 -4.22
N TYR A 442 4.08 5.46 -2.90
CA TYR A 442 3.42 4.34 -2.22
C TYR A 442 1.90 4.38 -2.41
N HIS A 443 1.29 5.57 -2.39
CA HIS A 443 -0.13 5.73 -2.71
C HIS A 443 -0.46 5.31 -4.15
N ILE A 444 0.39 5.65 -5.13
CA ILE A 444 0.20 5.24 -6.53
C ILE A 444 0.23 3.70 -6.64
N ILE A 445 1.25 3.06 -6.06
CA ILE A 445 1.38 1.59 -6.04
C ILE A 445 0.12 0.96 -5.42
N LYS A 446 -0.35 1.55 -4.31
CA LYS A 446 -1.57 1.11 -3.64
C LYS A 446 -2.80 1.18 -4.53
N GLU A 447 -3.04 2.32 -5.19
CA GLU A 447 -4.22 2.47 -6.07
C GLU A 447 -4.16 1.49 -7.25
N MET A 448 -2.97 1.27 -7.82
CA MET A 448 -2.77 0.32 -8.92
C MET A 448 -3.06 -1.12 -8.50
N LEU A 449 -2.53 -1.56 -7.37
CA LEU A 449 -2.58 -2.97 -6.95
C LEU A 449 -3.82 -3.35 -6.13
N LYS A 450 -4.54 -2.38 -5.53
CA LYS A 450 -5.78 -2.66 -4.77
C LYS A 450 -7.02 -2.83 -5.66
N SER A 451 -6.94 -2.41 -6.92
CA SER A 451 -8.08 -2.27 -7.83
C SER A 451 -8.60 -3.60 -8.36
N SER A 452 -7.74 -4.61 -8.49
CA SER A 452 -8.08 -5.91 -9.06
C SER A 452 -7.31 -7.04 -8.37
N PRO A 453 -7.93 -8.21 -8.11
CA PRO A 453 -7.22 -9.42 -7.69
C PRO A 453 -6.30 -9.97 -8.79
N LEU A 454 -6.48 -9.54 -10.04
CA LEU A 454 -5.66 -9.89 -11.18
C LEU A 454 -5.25 -8.61 -11.92
N PRO A 455 -4.21 -7.90 -11.44
CA PRO A 455 -3.66 -6.79 -12.20
C PRO A 455 -3.14 -7.31 -13.54
N ASN A 456 -3.36 -6.55 -14.62
CA ASN A 456 -2.77 -6.89 -15.90
C ASN A 456 -1.24 -6.73 -15.83
N GLU A 457 -0.53 -7.34 -16.77
CA GLU A 457 0.95 -7.34 -16.79
C GLU A 457 1.53 -5.93 -16.84
N GLU A 458 0.87 -5.02 -17.55
CA GLU A 458 1.29 -3.62 -17.65
C GLU A 458 1.20 -2.88 -16.30
N HIS A 459 0.12 -3.08 -15.53
CA HIS A 459 -0.01 -2.53 -14.18
C HIS A 459 1.07 -3.07 -13.25
N LEU A 460 1.41 -4.36 -13.34
CA LEU A 460 2.51 -4.93 -12.54
C LEU A 460 3.86 -4.34 -12.92
N ARG A 461 4.11 -4.16 -14.23
CA ARG A 461 5.32 -3.54 -14.75
C ARG A 461 5.45 -2.09 -14.27
N LYS A 462 4.40 -1.28 -14.41
CA LYS A 462 4.35 0.11 -13.92
C LYS A 462 4.54 0.16 -12.40
N ALA A 463 3.88 -0.71 -11.64
CA ALA A 463 4.02 -0.76 -10.18
C ALA A 463 5.46 -1.05 -9.73
N ASN A 464 6.18 -1.97 -10.39
CA ASN A 464 7.59 -2.22 -10.11
C ASN A 464 8.46 -0.96 -10.33
N VAL A 465 8.22 -0.20 -11.40
CA VAL A 465 8.95 1.06 -11.65
C VAL A 465 8.72 2.05 -10.50
N PHE A 466 7.49 2.16 -10.02
CA PHE A 466 7.18 2.99 -8.86
C PHE A 466 7.86 2.49 -7.57
N VAL A 467 7.95 1.17 -7.35
CA VAL A 467 8.66 0.62 -6.19
C VAL A 467 10.12 1.07 -6.17
N GLU A 468 10.84 0.91 -7.29
CA GLU A 468 12.24 1.32 -7.42
C GLU A 468 12.42 2.84 -7.24
N LYS A 469 11.50 3.62 -7.82
CA LYS A 469 11.52 5.08 -7.66
C LYS A 469 11.30 5.51 -6.21
N GLY A 470 10.36 4.87 -5.51
CA GLY A 470 10.11 5.09 -4.09
C GLY A 470 11.34 4.78 -3.25
N LEU A 471 12.03 3.66 -3.51
CA LEU A 471 13.27 3.29 -2.84
C LEU A 471 14.35 4.35 -3.05
N SER A 472 14.50 4.87 -4.27
CA SER A 472 15.45 5.94 -4.56
C SER A 472 15.20 7.19 -3.71
N TYR A 473 13.95 7.65 -3.57
CA TYR A 473 13.63 8.81 -2.74
C TYR A 473 13.89 8.54 -1.25
N VAL A 474 13.48 7.38 -0.75
CA VAL A 474 13.64 7.01 0.65
C VAL A 474 15.12 6.86 1.01
N ASN A 475 15.92 6.22 0.15
CA ASN A 475 17.36 6.08 0.38
C ASN A 475 18.06 7.43 0.35
N ALA A 476 17.75 8.28 -0.65
CA ALA A 476 18.29 9.63 -0.72
C ALA A 476 17.96 10.44 0.55
N PHE A 477 16.77 10.24 1.14
CA PHE A 477 16.42 10.86 2.41
C PHE A 477 17.27 10.28 3.56
N LEU A 478 17.26 8.97 3.74
CA LEU A 478 17.93 8.29 4.86
C LEU A 478 19.45 8.44 4.87
N ASP A 479 20.06 8.62 3.70
CA ASP A 479 21.50 8.90 3.55
C ASP A 479 21.85 10.35 3.89
N SER A 480 20.88 11.25 3.75
CA SER A 480 21.03 12.68 3.99
C SER A 480 20.73 13.09 5.42
N THR A 481 19.96 12.29 6.16
CA THR A 481 19.46 12.67 7.48
C THR A 481 20.13 11.90 8.63
N PRO A 482 20.38 12.57 9.77
CA PRO A 482 20.75 11.88 11.00
C PRO A 482 19.57 11.03 11.52
N ILE A 483 19.87 10.06 12.39
CA ILE A 483 18.89 9.08 12.90
C ILE A 483 17.79 9.78 13.73
N GLU A 484 18.15 10.89 14.35
CA GLU A 484 17.35 11.73 15.23
C GLU A 484 16.32 12.58 14.47
N HIS A 485 16.41 12.68 13.14
CA HIS A 485 15.50 13.51 12.36
C HIS A 485 14.03 13.03 12.50
N PRO A 486 13.04 13.93 12.70
CA PRO A 486 11.67 13.55 13.10
C PRO A 486 10.90 12.61 12.17
N ARG A 487 11.34 12.51 10.91
CA ARG A 487 10.75 11.63 9.87
C ARG A 487 11.61 10.42 9.52
N THR A 488 12.76 10.23 10.17
CA THR A 488 13.64 9.08 9.88
C THR A 488 12.92 7.75 10.17
N ALA A 489 12.16 7.66 11.25
CA ALA A 489 11.35 6.49 11.55
C ALA A 489 10.28 6.19 10.47
N GLU A 490 9.61 7.24 9.97
CA GLU A 490 8.60 7.13 8.91
C GLU A 490 9.23 6.65 7.60
N MET A 491 10.35 7.26 7.21
CA MET A 491 11.08 6.88 5.99
C MET A 491 11.72 5.50 6.10
N ALA A 492 12.20 5.08 7.28
CA ALA A 492 12.70 3.73 7.50
C ALA A 492 11.58 2.67 7.40
N ALA A 493 10.38 2.97 7.94
CA ALA A 493 9.22 2.12 7.76
C ALA A 493 8.84 2.01 6.28
N MET A 494 8.81 3.14 5.55
CA MET A 494 8.57 3.16 4.11
C MET A 494 9.64 2.36 3.33
N SER A 495 10.91 2.49 3.71
CA SER A 495 12.02 1.71 3.13
C SER A 495 11.78 0.22 3.28
N THR A 496 11.39 -0.22 4.48
CA THR A 496 11.08 -1.62 4.76
C THR A 496 9.91 -2.11 3.92
N LEU A 497 8.84 -1.33 3.82
CA LEU A 497 7.67 -1.67 3.02
C LEU A 497 8.03 -1.84 1.54
N LEU A 498 8.77 -0.89 0.97
CA LEU A 498 9.20 -0.92 -0.43
C LEU A 498 10.23 -2.03 -0.69
N THR A 499 11.11 -2.32 0.27
CA THR A 499 12.07 -3.43 0.19
C THR A 499 11.35 -4.76 0.12
N PHE A 500 10.31 -4.97 0.94
CA PHE A 500 9.45 -6.15 0.81
C PHE A 500 8.78 -6.24 -0.56
N LEU A 501 8.34 -5.13 -1.13
CA LEU A 501 7.75 -5.12 -2.47
C LEU A 501 8.77 -5.42 -3.58
N SER A 502 9.99 -4.87 -3.50
CA SER A 502 11.05 -5.07 -4.51
C SER A 502 11.65 -6.48 -4.39
N THR A 503 12.26 -6.78 -3.25
CA THR A 503 13.13 -7.95 -3.05
C THR A 503 12.61 -8.95 -2.03
N GLY A 504 11.38 -8.80 -1.51
CA GLY A 504 10.85 -9.71 -0.48
C GLY A 504 10.95 -11.21 -0.78
N HIS A 505 10.87 -11.58 -2.06
CA HIS A 505 11.01 -12.96 -2.55
C HIS A 505 12.45 -13.51 -2.56
N THR A 506 13.46 -12.65 -2.44
CA THR A 506 14.88 -13.04 -2.41
C THR A 506 15.54 -12.83 -1.06
N LEU A 507 14.92 -12.07 -0.14
CA LEU A 507 15.52 -11.77 1.16
C LEU A 507 15.90 -13.05 1.91
N ASN A 508 17.12 -13.18 2.38
CA ASN A 508 17.50 -14.24 3.31
C ASN A 508 17.29 -13.79 4.77
N GLU A 509 17.53 -14.68 5.73
CA GLU A 509 17.35 -14.36 7.16
C GLU A 509 18.31 -13.25 7.64
N GLU A 510 19.56 -13.22 7.15
CA GLU A 510 20.53 -12.18 7.51
C GLU A 510 20.12 -10.80 6.98
N GLU A 511 19.63 -10.75 5.74
CA GLU A 511 19.08 -9.55 5.13
C GLU A 511 17.82 -9.07 5.87
N LEU A 512 16.92 -9.98 6.24
CA LEU A 512 15.73 -9.66 7.04
C LEU A 512 16.11 -9.05 8.40
N GLN A 513 17.10 -9.62 9.09
CA GLN A 513 17.58 -9.07 10.37
C GLN A 513 18.28 -7.72 10.18
N THR A 514 18.93 -7.50 9.03
CA THR A 514 19.54 -6.21 8.69
C THR A 514 18.47 -5.14 8.52
N VAL A 515 17.45 -5.40 7.68
CA VAL A 515 16.32 -4.47 7.47
C VAL A 515 15.59 -4.18 8.79
N ARG A 516 15.35 -5.21 9.61
CA ARG A 516 14.76 -5.05 10.94
C ARG A 516 15.63 -4.17 11.85
N GLY A 517 16.94 -4.38 11.87
CA GLY A 517 17.87 -3.63 12.70
C GLY A 517 17.93 -2.15 12.32
N GLU A 518 17.90 -1.85 11.02
CA GLU A 518 17.83 -0.47 10.51
C GLU A 518 16.53 0.21 10.93
N LEU A 519 15.39 -0.48 10.75
CA LEU A 519 14.09 0.03 11.17
C LEU A 519 14.03 0.28 12.68
N SER A 520 14.49 -0.68 13.48
CA SER A 520 14.51 -0.58 14.95
C SER A 520 15.37 0.61 15.42
N THR A 521 16.51 0.82 14.78
CA THR A 521 17.40 1.97 15.06
C THR A 521 16.72 3.30 14.74
N ALA A 522 16.07 3.40 13.57
CA ALA A 522 15.34 4.60 13.17
C ALA A 522 14.15 4.93 14.11
N CYS A 523 13.60 3.90 14.75
CA CYS A 523 12.45 3.99 15.63
C CYS A 523 12.79 4.22 17.11
N GLU A 524 14.07 4.28 17.50
CA GLU A 524 14.50 4.50 18.89
C GLU A 524 13.90 5.79 19.50
N PHE A 525 13.68 6.81 18.68
CA PHE A 525 13.18 8.13 19.12
C PHE A 525 11.68 8.34 18.87
N ARG A 526 11.09 7.63 17.89
CA ARG A 526 9.69 7.77 17.51
C ARG A 526 9.16 6.50 16.86
N LEU A 527 8.01 6.03 17.34
CA LEU A 527 7.37 4.82 16.85
C LEU A 527 6.19 5.16 15.93
N PRO A 528 6.30 5.01 14.59
CA PRO A 528 5.14 5.11 13.71
C PRO A 528 4.20 3.92 13.95
N LYS A 529 2.91 4.07 13.63
CA LYS A 529 1.94 2.97 13.81
C LYS A 529 2.32 1.76 12.96
N GLU A 530 2.80 2.03 11.74
CA GLU A 530 3.31 1.08 10.77
C GLU A 530 4.46 0.25 11.35
N TYR A 531 5.33 0.84 12.18
CA TYR A 531 6.43 0.12 12.84
C TYR A 531 5.91 -1.02 13.71
N THR A 532 4.85 -0.80 14.48
CA THR A 532 4.30 -1.86 15.34
C THR A 532 3.75 -3.05 14.55
N THR A 533 3.34 -2.82 13.30
CA THR A 533 2.91 -3.88 12.39
C THR A 533 4.10 -4.57 11.76
N LEU A 534 5.11 -3.80 11.33
CA LEU A 534 6.36 -4.33 10.78
C LEU A 534 7.12 -5.19 11.79
N GLU A 535 7.17 -4.80 13.06
CA GLU A 535 7.75 -5.61 14.13
C GLU A 535 7.01 -6.94 14.32
N GLU A 536 5.68 -6.94 14.23
CA GLU A 536 4.90 -8.19 14.28
C GLU A 536 5.21 -9.09 13.08
N ILE A 537 5.33 -8.52 11.88
CA ILE A 537 5.75 -9.23 10.68
C ILE A 537 7.13 -9.87 10.89
N PHE A 538 8.11 -9.11 11.38
CA PHE A 538 9.45 -9.63 11.64
C PHE A 538 9.47 -10.71 12.73
N CYS A 539 8.68 -10.56 13.81
CA CYS A 539 8.58 -11.56 14.87
C CYS A 539 7.96 -12.88 14.38
N ARG A 540 6.95 -12.80 13.49
CA ARG A 540 6.27 -13.98 12.96
C ARG A 540 6.99 -14.62 11.78
N MET A 541 7.79 -13.88 11.02
CA MET A 541 8.44 -14.36 9.79
C MET A 541 9.22 -15.68 9.98
N PRO A 542 10.02 -15.89 11.04
CA PRO A 542 10.76 -17.14 11.24
C PRO A 542 9.89 -18.38 11.43
N ILE A 543 8.64 -18.22 11.86
CA ILE A 543 7.68 -19.31 12.06
C ILE A 543 6.80 -19.47 10.80
N ALA A 544 6.35 -18.34 10.26
CA ALA A 544 5.48 -18.28 9.10
C ALA A 544 6.15 -18.82 7.83
N TRP A 545 7.39 -18.41 7.55
CA TRP A 545 8.08 -18.78 6.31
C TRP A 545 8.29 -20.29 6.17
N PRO A 546 8.88 -21.02 7.15
CA PRO A 546 9.05 -22.47 7.00
C PRO A 546 7.74 -23.24 6.82
N SER A 547 6.64 -22.74 7.40
CA SER A 547 5.31 -23.36 7.29
C SER A 547 4.66 -23.19 5.90
N TRP A 548 5.03 -22.14 5.17
CA TRP A 548 4.35 -21.70 3.94
C TRP A 548 5.27 -21.55 2.72
N GLU A 549 6.60 -21.66 2.88
CA GLU A 549 7.60 -21.49 1.82
C GLU A 549 7.29 -22.35 0.60
N ALA A 550 6.90 -23.61 0.83
CA ALA A 550 6.55 -24.53 -0.26
C ALA A 550 5.39 -23.99 -1.10
N ALA A 551 4.39 -23.34 -0.49
CA ALA A 551 3.27 -22.74 -1.22
C ALA A 551 3.69 -21.43 -1.93
N MET A 552 4.47 -20.58 -1.27
CA MET A 552 4.90 -19.28 -1.79
C MET A 552 5.95 -19.38 -2.92
N SER A 553 6.71 -20.47 -2.94
CA SER A 553 7.78 -20.70 -3.90
C SER A 553 7.33 -21.42 -5.17
N ARG A 554 6.11 -21.96 -5.22
CA ARG A 554 5.57 -22.66 -6.40
C ARG A 554 5.28 -21.67 -7.53
N GLN A 555 5.80 -21.96 -8.73
CA GLN A 555 5.34 -21.36 -9.99
C GLN A 555 5.30 -22.39 -11.12
N PRO A 556 4.43 -22.15 -12.11
CA PRO A 556 4.99 -21.61 -13.34
C PRO A 556 4.29 -20.33 -13.82
N LEU A 557 5.09 -19.41 -14.35
CA LEU A 557 4.69 -18.46 -15.38
C LEU A 557 4.02 -19.21 -16.53
N LYS A 558 2.69 -19.24 -16.58
CA LYS A 558 1.93 -19.36 -17.83
C LYS A 558 0.68 -18.50 -17.72
N VAL A 559 0.70 -17.40 -18.47
CA VAL A 559 -0.50 -16.69 -18.93
C VAL A 559 -1.45 -17.75 -19.48
N SER A 560 -2.61 -17.97 -18.84
CA SER A 560 -3.66 -18.73 -19.50
C SER A 560 -4.11 -17.95 -20.74
N PRO A 561 -4.12 -18.55 -21.93
CA PRO A 561 -4.71 -17.91 -23.10
C PRO A 561 -6.22 -17.79 -22.88
N GLN A 562 -6.77 -16.63 -23.19
CA GLN A 562 -8.19 -16.35 -23.45
C GLN A 562 -9.10 -16.12 -22.22
N LEU A 563 -9.07 -14.89 -21.71
CA LEU A 563 -10.31 -14.11 -21.60
C LEU A 563 -10.16 -12.82 -22.41
N SER A 564 -10.45 -12.92 -23.71
CA SER A 564 -10.61 -11.75 -24.57
C SER A 564 -11.98 -11.12 -24.35
N THR A 565 -11.95 -9.78 -24.32
CA THR A 565 -13.01 -8.81 -24.59
C THR A 565 -14.17 -8.69 -23.60
N GLY A 566 -14.10 -7.65 -22.78
CA GLY A 566 -15.20 -7.12 -21.98
C GLY A 566 -14.96 -5.65 -21.64
N ASN A 567 -15.25 -4.78 -22.61
CA ASN A 567 -15.49 -3.34 -22.57
C ASN A 567 -14.86 -2.51 -21.43
N GLN A 568 -13.88 -1.69 -21.80
CA GLN A 568 -13.58 -0.42 -21.13
C GLN A 568 -14.86 0.42 -21.11
N ALA A 569 -15.44 0.59 -19.93
CA ALA A 569 -16.46 1.60 -19.71
C ALA A 569 -15.75 2.93 -19.45
N ASN A 570 -16.01 3.91 -20.33
CA ASN A 570 -15.53 5.29 -20.22
C ASN A 570 -15.83 5.87 -18.85
N VAL A 571 -14.79 6.32 -18.16
CA VAL A 571 -14.89 7.26 -17.04
C VAL A 571 -14.84 8.66 -17.65
N PRO A 572 -15.73 9.60 -17.26
CA PRO A 572 -15.74 10.94 -17.84
C PRO A 572 -14.49 11.72 -17.47
N ASP A 573 -13.91 12.34 -18.49
CA ASP A 573 -12.92 13.40 -18.40
C ASP A 573 -13.47 14.62 -17.65
N THR A 574 -12.78 15.01 -16.58
CA THR A 574 -12.71 16.41 -16.17
C THR A 574 -11.34 16.70 -15.51
N ALA A 575 -10.47 17.35 -16.29
CA ALA A 575 -9.36 18.26 -15.95
C ALA A 575 -8.22 17.77 -15.02
N ALA A 576 -6.92 17.97 -15.30
CA ALA A 576 -6.19 18.62 -16.38
C ALA A 576 -4.79 17.95 -16.52
N ASP A 577 -4.43 17.63 -17.77
CA ASP A 577 -3.10 17.43 -18.36
C ASP A 577 -1.92 17.01 -17.46
N VAL A 578 -1.85 15.71 -17.15
CA VAL A 578 -0.61 14.93 -17.37
C VAL A 578 -1.02 13.54 -17.87
N ASN A 579 -0.75 13.24 -19.13
CA ASN A 579 -0.98 11.92 -19.70
C ASN A 579 -0.04 10.90 -19.03
N GLU A 580 -0.61 9.87 -18.39
CA GLU A 580 0.13 8.78 -17.72
C GLU A 580 1.15 8.12 -18.66
N ASP A 581 0.88 8.09 -19.97
CA ASP A 581 1.77 7.55 -21.01
C ASP A 581 2.89 8.54 -21.41
N GLU A 582 2.66 9.85 -21.29
CA GLU A 582 3.70 10.88 -21.48
C GLU A 582 4.72 10.86 -20.33
N TRP A 583 4.29 10.48 -19.13
CA TRP A 583 5.16 10.28 -17.97
C TRP A 583 6.11 9.08 -18.14
N LEU A 584 5.61 7.95 -18.64
CA LEU A 584 6.44 6.76 -18.89
C LEU A 584 7.55 7.02 -19.93
N GLN A 585 7.30 7.90 -20.89
CA GLN A 585 8.29 8.29 -21.91
C GLN A 585 9.36 9.25 -21.36
N ARG A 586 9.06 10.02 -20.30
CA ARG A 586 9.98 10.96 -19.64
C ARG A 586 10.90 10.33 -18.59
N LEU A 587 10.68 9.08 -18.20
CA LEU A 587 11.46 8.35 -17.20
C LEU A 587 12.90 7.97 -17.62
N ASN A 588 13.34 8.36 -18.82
CA ASN A 588 14.73 8.17 -19.27
C ASN A 588 15.69 9.27 -18.77
N VAL A 589 15.29 10.09 -17.79
CA VAL A 589 16.15 11.09 -17.17
C VAL A 589 16.89 10.45 -15.99
N SER A 590 18.23 10.47 -16.09
CA SER A 590 19.18 9.92 -15.13
C SER A 590 18.90 10.33 -13.68
N SER A 591 19.29 9.44 -12.77
CA SER A 591 19.33 9.65 -11.32
C SER A 591 19.81 11.07 -10.97
N PRO A 592 19.24 11.74 -9.95
CA PRO A 592 19.85 12.96 -9.44
C PRO A 592 21.26 12.62 -8.94
N ASP A 593 22.29 13.12 -9.63
CA ASP A 593 23.67 13.01 -9.20
C ASP A 593 23.82 13.69 -7.83
N VAL A 594 24.33 12.93 -6.87
CA VAL A 594 24.76 13.46 -5.56
C VAL A 594 26.03 14.26 -5.78
N VAL A 595 25.88 15.54 -6.13
CA VAL A 595 27.01 16.46 -6.23
C VAL A 595 27.17 17.18 -4.89
N SER A 596 28.23 16.83 -4.16
CA SER A 596 28.74 17.60 -3.02
C SER A 596 29.01 19.04 -3.46
N LEU A 597 28.23 19.99 -2.98
CA LEU A 597 28.39 21.42 -3.28
C LEU A 597 29.28 22.09 -2.23
N GLU A 598 30.52 22.39 -2.61
CA GLU A 598 31.33 23.40 -1.94
C GLU A 598 30.72 24.78 -2.21
N LEU A 599 30.31 25.47 -1.14
CA LEU A 599 29.66 26.79 -1.22
C LEU A 599 30.72 27.89 -1.42
N GLY A 600 30.74 28.50 -2.61
CA GLY A 600 31.53 29.69 -2.92
C GLY A 600 30.67 30.96 -3.10
N GLY A 601 30.91 31.98 -2.26
CA GLY A 601 30.56 33.41 -2.41
C GLY A 601 29.08 33.78 -2.20
N GLU A 602 28.66 34.85 -1.49
CA GLU A 602 29.28 36.15 -1.22
C GLU A 602 28.95 36.69 0.19
N LYS A 603 29.78 37.65 0.65
CA LYS A 603 29.92 38.11 2.04
C LYS A 603 28.81 39.09 2.47
N PHE A 604 27.93 38.65 3.36
CA PHE A 604 27.34 39.55 4.37
C PHE A 604 28.16 39.45 5.66
N GLY A 605 28.72 40.59 6.09
CA GLY A 605 29.65 40.71 7.21
C GLY A 605 29.04 40.49 8.59
N VAL A 606 28.63 39.27 8.90
CA VAL A 606 28.48 38.79 10.28
C VAL A 606 29.46 37.64 10.45
N LYS A 607 30.54 37.87 11.20
CA LYS A 607 31.42 36.78 11.67
C LYS A 607 30.58 35.86 12.56
N ARG A 608 29.98 34.83 11.98
CA ARG A 608 29.55 33.64 12.73
C ARG A 608 30.74 32.69 12.77
N ASN A 609 31.25 32.45 13.97
CA ASN A 609 31.94 31.19 14.27
C ASN A 609 30.89 30.08 14.19
N CYS A 610 30.49 29.66 12.99
CA CYS A 610 29.98 28.31 12.81
C CYS A 610 31.22 27.42 12.78
N GLY A 611 31.66 26.97 13.96
CA GLY A 611 32.51 25.80 14.00
C GLY A 611 31.72 24.67 13.35
N ASP A 612 32.29 24.01 12.34
CA ASP A 612 31.82 22.72 11.88
C ASP A 612 31.61 21.83 13.10
N VAL A 613 30.35 21.64 13.52
CA VAL A 613 30.01 20.64 14.53
C VAL A 613 30.19 19.30 13.82
N LEU A 614 31.39 18.73 13.97
CA LEU A 614 31.72 17.39 13.49
C LEU A 614 30.88 16.39 14.28
N LEU A 615 29.63 16.17 13.84
CA LEU A 615 28.83 15.02 14.26
C LEU A 615 29.68 13.77 14.10
N HIS A 616 29.71 12.96 15.15
CA HIS A 616 30.50 11.75 15.13
C HIS A 616 29.98 10.80 14.05
N ALA A 617 30.88 10.16 13.30
CA ALA A 617 30.54 9.20 12.27
C ALA A 617 30.57 7.77 12.82
N CYS A 618 29.62 6.95 12.40
CA CYS A 618 29.63 5.53 12.66
C CYS A 618 30.87 4.93 12.00
N THR A 619 31.70 4.23 12.78
CA THR A 619 32.95 3.63 12.31
C THR A 619 32.72 2.60 11.20
N ARG A 620 31.52 1.99 11.14
CA ARG A 620 31.15 1.02 10.11
C ARG A 620 30.51 1.64 8.87
N CYS A 621 29.41 2.37 9.05
CA CYS A 621 28.58 2.84 7.92
C CYS A 621 28.78 4.33 7.58
N GLY A 622 29.61 5.05 8.31
CA GLY A 622 29.92 6.47 8.04
C GLY A 622 28.81 7.47 8.41
N LYS A 623 27.61 7.00 8.78
CA LYS A 623 26.49 7.88 9.17
C LYS A 623 26.86 8.76 10.35
N ARG A 624 26.60 10.06 10.22
CA ARG A 624 26.87 11.07 11.23
C ARG A 624 25.67 11.21 12.17
N SER A 625 25.90 11.12 13.47
CA SER A 625 24.85 11.26 14.50
C SER A 625 25.49 11.72 15.82
N ALA A 626 24.75 12.50 16.59
CA ALA A 626 25.18 12.95 17.91
C ALA A 626 25.10 11.81 18.95
N VAL A 627 24.21 10.85 18.73
CA VAL A 627 23.82 9.81 19.71
C VAL A 627 24.43 8.43 19.41
N LEU A 628 25.52 8.37 18.63
CA LEU A 628 26.18 7.08 18.35
C LEU A 628 26.65 6.37 19.63
N LYS A 629 26.35 5.07 19.72
CA LYS A 629 26.75 4.20 20.83
C LYS A 629 28.26 3.98 20.80
N ARG A 630 28.93 4.26 21.92
CA ARG A 630 30.38 4.01 22.07
C ARG A 630 30.62 2.52 22.27
N CYS A 631 31.70 2.01 21.69
CA CYS A 631 32.15 0.66 21.98
C CYS A 631 32.41 0.51 23.47
N ALA A 632 31.70 -0.41 24.14
CA ALA A 632 31.88 -0.70 25.57
C ALA A 632 33.32 -1.08 25.94
N GLY A 633 34.13 -1.50 24.95
CA GLY A 633 35.53 -1.85 25.15
C GLY A 633 36.48 -0.66 25.13
N CYS A 634 36.67 -0.04 23.96
CA CYS A 634 37.66 1.03 23.80
C CYS A 634 37.09 2.44 24.01
N GLN A 635 35.77 2.60 24.04
CA GLN A 635 35.05 3.88 24.08
C GLN A 635 35.38 4.88 22.96
N ARG A 636 36.27 4.52 22.02
CA ARG A 636 36.74 5.36 20.90
C ARG A 636 35.92 5.17 19.63
N ALA A 637 35.65 3.92 19.26
CA ALA A 637 34.77 3.64 18.12
C ALA A 637 33.31 3.89 18.50
N ARG A 638 32.53 4.35 17.52
CA ARG A 638 31.13 4.72 17.67
C ARG A 638 30.31 4.06 16.59
N PHE A 639 29.16 3.51 16.96
CA PHE A 639 28.32 2.74 16.07
C PHE A 639 26.86 3.21 16.17
N CYS A 640 26.14 3.15 15.05
CA CYS A 640 24.69 3.42 15.06
C CYS A 640 23.95 2.40 15.93
N ASN A 641 24.38 1.14 15.91
CA ASN A 641 23.77 0.03 16.62
C ASN A 641 24.75 -1.16 16.78
N ASP A 642 24.31 -2.18 17.52
CA ASP A 642 25.07 -3.41 17.77
C ASP A 642 25.39 -4.18 16.47
N THR A 643 24.54 -4.06 15.44
CA THR A 643 24.77 -4.70 14.13
C THR A 643 25.98 -4.08 13.43
N CYS A 644 26.08 -2.75 13.39
CA CYS A 644 27.25 -2.04 12.88
C CYS A 644 28.52 -2.41 13.67
N GLN A 645 28.41 -2.52 15.00
CA GLN A 645 29.53 -2.93 15.85
C GLN A 645 29.97 -4.38 15.58
N LYS A 646 29.02 -5.33 15.48
CA LYS A 646 29.30 -6.75 15.19
C LYS A 646 29.90 -6.92 13.80
N SER A 647 29.38 -6.19 12.81
CA SER A 647 29.89 -6.20 11.44
C SER A 647 31.32 -5.69 11.36
N ASP A 648 31.64 -4.60 12.09
CA ASP A 648 33.00 -4.05 12.14
C ASP A 648 33.95 -4.83 13.06
N TRP A 649 33.45 -5.74 13.89
CA TRP A 649 34.23 -6.40 14.94
C TRP A 649 35.48 -7.12 14.39
N LYS A 650 35.41 -7.70 13.19
CA LYS A 650 36.57 -8.36 12.56
C LYS A 650 37.75 -7.40 12.36
N ASN A 651 37.49 -6.14 12.06
CA ASN A 651 38.50 -5.10 11.85
C ASN A 651 38.79 -4.33 13.14
N HIS A 652 37.75 -4.06 13.94
CA HIS A 652 37.84 -3.25 15.14
C HIS A 652 38.46 -4.00 16.34
N ARG A 653 38.37 -5.34 16.41
CA ARG A 653 38.77 -6.13 17.59
C ARG A 653 40.21 -5.88 18.04
N GLU A 654 41.16 -5.84 17.11
CA GLU A 654 42.57 -5.62 17.45
C GLU A 654 42.83 -4.18 17.92
N ILE A 655 42.18 -3.20 17.29
CA ILE A 655 42.22 -1.78 17.68
C ILE A 655 41.58 -1.59 19.07
N CYS A 656 40.51 -2.32 19.35
CA CYS A 656 39.77 -2.28 20.61
C CYS A 656 40.62 -2.81 21.77
N LYS A 657 41.32 -3.94 21.57
CA LYS A 657 42.26 -4.50 22.55
C LYS A 657 43.43 -3.55 22.83
N ALA A 658 44.05 -3.00 21.78
CA ALA A 658 45.17 -2.07 21.92
C ALA A 658 44.78 -0.80 22.69
N SER A 659 43.57 -0.31 22.49
CA SER A 659 43.07 0.90 23.17
C SER A 659 42.75 0.67 24.65
N ARG A 660 42.38 -0.56 25.06
CA ARG A 660 42.16 -0.90 26.49
C ARG A 660 43.47 -0.92 27.28
N VAL A 661 44.56 -1.38 26.68
CA VAL A 661 45.88 -1.39 27.33
C VAL A 661 46.41 0.03 27.57
N ALA A 662 46.02 0.99 26.72
CA ALA A 662 46.43 2.39 26.84
C ALA A 662 45.58 3.22 27.83
N SER A 663 44.45 2.70 28.33
CA SER A 663 43.59 3.37 29.32
C SER A 663 43.82 2.91 30.76
N ASP A 664 44.62 1.85 30.96
CA ASP A 664 44.99 1.27 32.28
C ASP A 664 46.41 1.67 32.75
N ASN A 665 47.11 2.52 31.98
CA ASN A 665 48.31 3.27 32.39
C ASN A 665 47.95 4.74 32.52
#